data_AF-A0A9P6UGW9-F1
#
_entry.id   AF-A0A9P6UGW9-F1
#
_cell.length_a   1.000
_cell.length_b   1.000
_cell.length_c   1.000
_cell.angle_alpha   90.00
_cell.angle_beta   90.00
_cell.angle_gamma   90.00
#
_symmetry.space_group_name_H-M   'P 1'
#
loop_
_entity.id
_entity.type
_entity.pdbx_description
1 polymer ?
#
loop_
_entity_poly.entity_id
_entity_poly.type
_entity_poly.pdbx_seq_one_letter_code
_entity_poly.pdbx_strand_id
1 'polypeptide(L)'
;MPGEKKAAAKSTKSAAPQAMEVVVEDSINISDKDVAFEEDLLRNPYSLRHWQRYLEHHATSPIAQQFVVYERAVKELPGSYKLWKAYLDQRKQHLTKRNLPYVKAQDEWESVDDCYERALVLLHKMPRIWIDYLQHLTGTPRITKIRRVFDKALRALPITQHIRIWHLYLAWAKKIGGETALKVYKRYLKLEPNHGEDYVDLLVSMERYDEAASRLCKMINNEQFQSMHGKSHYQLWRQLCDIICSHPKDVKSIPIENIIRSGIRRFTDQTGRLWNDLAKYWILLNHFEKARDVYEEAITSVMTVRDFTQVFDTYAEFEESVISAKMEAAEAAEAEGEEGVDQMELDMRLMRLERLMERRPFLVNEVLLRQNPNSVHEWQKRVELWGNNAQKVVDTYTQAVTTIHPKKADGKFNGLWINFAKFYEDGNDVVSARTIFEKATKVNYKTVNDLADVWCEYAEMELRHENYDAALQVMGRATIPSKQKNIAFHDETLPVQVRVYKSLRLWSFYVDLEESVGTVESTKAVYDKILEIKIANPQIIVNYANFLEENKFFEDSYKVYERGIDLFGYPIAFELWNIYLLKFIERYGGTKLERTRDLFEQAIEKVPAKHAKPLFLMYGNLEETHGLARHAMSIYDRATKVVAPEDRADMYHFYIAKAATMFGVTSTREIYERAIEVLQDKDARIMCMRYADMERKLGEIDRARGIYAHGSQFCDPR
;
A
#
# COMPACT_ATOMS: atom_id res chain seq x y z
N MET A 1 65.51 -56.60 27.34
CA MET A 1 66.96 -56.50 27.09
C MET A 1 67.21 -56.48 25.59
N PRO A 2 68.12 -55.65 25.06
CA PRO A 2 68.71 -54.43 25.63
C PRO A 2 68.55 -53.23 24.65
N GLY A 3 68.79 -51.97 25.01
CA GLY A 3 69.50 -51.48 26.17
C GLY A 3 69.07 -50.06 26.55
N GLU A 4 68.82 -49.92 27.85
CA GLU A 4 68.70 -48.68 28.60
C GLU A 4 70.03 -47.92 28.57
N LYS A 5 69.98 -46.59 28.43
CA LYS A 5 71.01 -45.71 28.98
C LYS A 5 70.38 -44.85 30.06
N LYS A 6 70.64 -45.27 31.31
CA LYS A 6 70.47 -44.49 32.54
C LYS A 6 71.39 -43.26 32.48
N ALA A 7 70.82 -42.07 32.60
CA ALA A 7 71.57 -40.87 32.96
C ALA A 7 71.18 -40.51 34.41
N ALA A 8 72.19 -40.53 35.27
CA ALA A 8 72.08 -40.39 36.70
C ALA A 8 71.56 -39.02 37.13
N ALA A 9 70.60 -39.03 38.05
CA ALA A 9 70.22 -37.89 38.87
C ALA A 9 71.40 -37.51 39.78
N LYS A 10 71.99 -36.33 39.56
CA LYS A 10 72.74 -35.62 40.60
C LYS A 10 71.89 -34.47 41.10
N SER A 11 71.49 -34.60 42.37
CA SER A 11 70.92 -33.55 43.19
C SER A 11 71.92 -32.39 43.30
N THR A 12 71.60 -31.25 42.70
CA THR A 12 72.13 -29.96 43.12
C THR A 12 70.98 -29.19 43.75
N LYS A 13 71.11 -29.01 45.06
CA LYS A 13 70.21 -28.24 45.91
C LYS A 13 69.95 -26.88 45.28
N SER A 14 68.68 -26.47 45.35
CA SER A 14 68.17 -25.13 45.12
C SER A 14 69.10 -24.06 45.70
N ALA A 15 69.90 -23.44 44.84
CA ALA A 15 70.33 -22.08 45.08
C ALA A 15 69.10 -21.22 44.78
N ALA A 16 68.52 -20.62 45.82
CA ALA A 16 67.54 -19.56 45.67
C ALA A 16 68.08 -18.56 44.63
N PRO A 17 67.25 -18.07 43.69
CA PRO A 17 67.68 -16.94 42.87
C PRO A 17 67.98 -15.81 43.85
N GLN A 18 69.27 -15.51 43.99
CA GLN A 18 69.74 -14.33 44.70
C GLN A 18 68.90 -13.19 44.14
N ALA A 19 68.12 -12.57 45.04
CA ALA A 19 67.53 -11.29 44.75
C ALA A 19 68.67 -10.44 44.20
N MET A 20 68.55 -10.01 42.95
CA MET A 20 69.28 -8.84 42.50
C MET A 20 68.76 -7.70 43.37
N GLU A 21 69.36 -7.54 44.54
CA GLU A 21 69.64 -6.22 45.07
C GLU A 21 70.30 -5.50 43.89
N VAL A 22 69.48 -4.70 43.21
CA VAL A 22 69.98 -3.57 42.46
C VAL A 22 70.81 -2.83 43.48
N VAL A 23 72.13 -3.00 43.37
CA VAL A 23 73.11 -2.14 44.03
C VAL A 23 72.76 -0.75 43.55
N VAL A 24 71.93 -0.06 44.31
CA VAL A 24 71.90 1.38 44.30
C VAL A 24 73.23 1.72 44.91
N GLU A 25 74.23 1.99 44.06
CA GLU A 25 75.40 2.72 44.53
C GLU A 25 74.85 3.97 45.22
N ASP A 26 75.03 4.04 46.54
CA ASP A 26 74.83 5.24 47.37
C ASP A 26 75.80 6.38 46.98
N SER A 27 76.31 6.42 45.74
CA SER A 27 77.22 7.45 45.25
C SER A 27 76.42 8.57 44.62
N ILE A 28 75.88 9.42 45.48
CA ILE A 28 75.40 10.73 45.08
C ILE A 28 76.64 11.59 44.81
N ASN A 29 76.82 12.09 43.58
CA ASN A 29 77.65 13.27 43.38
C ASN A 29 76.83 14.48 43.82
N ILE A 30 76.75 14.73 45.13
CA ILE A 30 76.16 15.96 45.69
C ILE A 30 77.10 17.09 45.29
N SER A 31 76.69 17.92 44.35
CA SER A 31 77.42 19.14 44.01
C SER A 31 77.23 20.16 45.15
N ASP A 32 78.18 21.08 45.37
CA ASP A 32 78.04 22.17 46.36
C ASP A 32 76.74 22.98 46.17
N LYS A 33 76.17 22.95 44.95
CA LYS A 33 74.89 23.59 44.60
C LYS A 33 73.65 22.84 45.09
N ASP A 34 73.77 21.55 45.40
CA ASP A 34 72.68 20.68 45.84
C ASP A 34 72.50 20.74 47.38
N VAL A 35 73.52 21.16 48.12
CA VAL A 35 73.54 21.21 49.60
C VAL A 35 72.41 22.06 50.17
N ALA A 36 72.12 23.22 49.56
CA ALA A 36 71.03 24.10 50.00
C ALA A 36 69.65 23.43 49.88
N PHE A 37 69.45 22.63 48.83
CA PHE A 37 68.21 21.88 48.64
C PHE A 37 68.14 20.65 49.54
N GLU A 38 69.25 19.96 49.80
CA GLU A 38 69.33 18.83 50.74
C GLU A 38 69.05 19.28 52.18
N GLU A 39 69.55 20.45 52.61
CA GLU A 39 69.21 21.04 53.91
C GLU A 39 67.72 21.38 54.02
N ASP A 40 67.12 21.92 52.96
CA ASP A 40 65.68 22.21 52.90
C ASP A 40 64.83 20.94 52.92
N LEU A 41 65.32 19.84 52.33
CA LEU A 41 64.67 18.54 52.34
C LEU A 41 64.79 17.83 53.70
N LEU A 42 65.93 17.93 54.37
CA LEU A 42 66.10 17.43 55.75
C LEU A 42 65.19 18.17 56.73
N ARG A 43 65.00 19.48 56.53
CA ARG A 43 64.10 20.30 57.35
C ARG A 43 62.62 20.01 57.10
N ASN A 44 62.24 19.75 55.84
CA ASN A 44 60.84 19.48 55.47
C ASN A 44 60.71 18.27 54.52
N PRO A 45 60.91 17.03 55.01
CA PRO A 45 60.93 15.83 54.15
C PRO A 45 59.59 15.56 53.45
N TYR A 46 58.47 15.94 54.06
CA TYR A 46 57.13 15.64 53.55
C TYR A 46 56.55 16.72 52.62
N SER A 47 57.31 17.77 52.29
CA SER A 47 56.81 18.87 51.45
C SER A 47 57.07 18.62 49.97
N LEU A 48 55.98 18.44 49.20
CA LEU A 48 56.02 18.29 47.74
C LEU A 48 56.78 19.43 47.04
N ARG A 49 56.67 20.67 47.52
CA ARG A 49 57.23 21.85 46.85
C ARG A 49 58.76 21.86 46.88
N HIS A 50 59.37 21.40 47.98
CA HIS A 50 60.83 21.34 48.09
C HIS A 50 61.40 20.25 47.19
N TRP A 51 60.75 19.09 47.14
CA TRP A 51 61.09 18.02 46.19
C TRP A 51 60.93 18.46 44.74
N GLN A 52 59.87 19.21 44.38
CA GLN A 52 59.70 19.72 43.01
C GLN A 52 60.80 20.71 42.60
N ARG A 53 61.20 21.63 43.50
CA ARG A 53 62.30 22.57 43.24
C ARG A 53 63.63 21.85 43.07
N TYR A 54 63.89 20.83 43.89
CA TYR A 54 65.09 20.02 43.77
C TYR A 54 65.12 19.25 42.44
N LEU A 55 63.97 18.73 42.00
CA LEU A 55 63.83 18.08 40.71
C LEU A 55 63.96 19.04 39.51
N GLU A 56 63.48 20.28 39.64
CA GLU A 56 63.65 21.34 38.63
C GLU A 56 65.12 21.73 38.48
N HIS A 57 65.87 21.81 39.58
CA HIS A 57 67.32 22.04 39.57
C HIS A 57 68.06 20.91 38.83
N HIS A 58 67.67 19.65 39.09
CA HIS A 58 68.25 18.48 38.43
C HIS A 58 67.74 18.21 37.02
N ALA A 59 66.84 19.04 36.46
CA ALA A 59 66.28 18.83 35.12
C ALA A 59 67.34 18.84 34.01
N THR A 60 68.49 19.48 34.23
CA THR A 60 69.63 19.53 33.30
C THR A 60 70.71 18.47 33.57
N SER A 61 70.63 17.75 34.70
CA SER A 61 71.60 16.72 35.11
C SER A 61 71.47 15.42 34.30
N PRO A 62 72.50 14.55 34.30
CA PRO A 62 72.41 13.21 33.72
C PRO A 62 71.21 12.41 34.24
N ILE A 63 70.55 11.67 33.36
CA ILE A 63 69.28 10.97 33.61
C ILE A 63 69.39 9.96 34.77
N ALA A 64 70.55 9.34 34.97
CA ALA A 64 70.79 8.44 36.11
C ALA A 64 70.69 9.17 37.46
N GLN A 65 71.25 10.38 37.58
CA GLN A 65 71.15 11.20 38.79
C GLN A 65 69.72 11.67 39.03
N GLN A 66 69.01 12.03 37.96
CA GLN A 66 67.57 12.36 38.05
C GLN A 66 66.78 11.19 38.64
N PHE A 67 67.02 9.95 38.18
CA PHE A 67 66.32 8.77 38.69
C PHE A 67 66.59 8.50 40.17
N VAL A 68 67.81 8.70 40.65
CA VAL A 68 68.15 8.56 42.09
C VAL A 68 67.39 9.59 42.93
N VAL A 69 67.32 10.85 42.48
CA VAL A 69 66.57 11.90 43.18
C VAL A 69 65.08 11.58 43.21
N TYR A 70 64.51 11.10 42.09
CA TYR A 70 63.12 10.66 42.08
C TYR A 70 62.86 9.44 42.97
N GLU A 71 63.79 8.49 43.08
CA GLU A 71 63.67 7.34 43.98
C GLU A 71 63.69 7.74 45.44
N ARG A 72 64.50 8.73 45.81
CA ARG A 72 64.49 9.34 47.15
C ARG A 72 63.17 10.06 47.42
N ALA A 73 62.73 10.91 46.48
CA ALA A 73 61.48 11.65 46.61
C ALA A 73 60.25 10.73 46.76
N VAL A 74 60.25 9.60 46.06
CA VAL A 74 59.16 8.62 46.09
C VAL A 74 59.19 7.75 47.35
N LYS A 75 60.37 7.44 47.90
CA LYS A 75 60.49 6.75 49.20
C LYS A 75 59.93 7.61 50.35
N GLU A 76 60.20 8.91 50.33
CA GLU A 76 59.74 9.85 51.35
C GLU A 76 58.27 10.27 51.18
N LEU A 77 57.78 10.36 49.93
CA LEU A 77 56.38 10.68 49.62
C LEU A 77 55.71 9.62 48.73
N PRO A 78 55.43 8.40 49.25
CA PRO A 78 54.89 7.31 48.44
C PRO A 78 53.50 7.55 47.87
N GLY A 79 52.70 8.44 48.49
CA GLY A 79 51.33 8.75 48.06
C GLY A 79 51.21 9.89 47.03
N SER A 80 52.32 10.54 46.65
CA SER A 80 52.27 11.71 45.77
C SER A 80 52.11 11.33 44.29
N TYR A 81 50.91 11.52 43.76
CA TYR A 81 50.63 11.30 42.33
C TYR A 81 51.53 12.13 41.40
N LYS A 82 51.78 13.40 41.74
CA LYS A 82 52.55 14.31 40.87
C LYS A 82 54.00 13.87 40.71
N LEU A 83 54.63 13.40 41.78
CA LEU A 83 56.01 12.92 41.77
C LEU A 83 56.12 11.61 41.01
N TRP A 84 55.25 10.64 41.31
CA TRP A 84 55.20 9.37 40.59
C TRP A 84 54.93 9.58 39.10
N LYS A 85 54.00 10.46 38.73
CA LYS A 85 53.68 10.72 37.33
C LYS A 85 54.85 11.34 36.57
N ALA A 86 55.49 12.36 37.14
CA ALA A 86 56.67 12.99 36.56
C ALA A 86 57.83 11.99 36.40
N TYR A 87 58.06 11.14 37.41
CA TYR A 87 59.08 10.11 37.37
C TYR A 87 58.85 9.07 36.27
N LEU A 88 57.61 8.58 36.16
CA LEU A 88 57.21 7.61 35.13
C LEU A 88 57.29 8.21 33.72
N ASP A 89 56.91 9.48 33.56
CA ASP A 89 57.03 10.18 32.27
C ASP A 89 58.49 10.36 31.86
N GLN A 90 59.39 10.70 32.79
CA GLN A 90 60.81 10.77 32.49
C GLN A 90 61.42 9.42 32.12
N ARG A 91 61.09 8.35 32.87
CA ARG A 91 61.54 6.98 32.53
C ARG A 91 61.03 6.55 31.15
N LYS A 92 59.78 6.87 30.80
CA LYS A 92 59.21 6.60 29.47
C LYS A 92 59.87 7.44 28.37
N GLN A 93 60.12 8.73 28.62
CA GLN A 93 60.82 9.61 27.69
C GLN A 93 62.26 9.16 27.43
N HIS A 94 62.96 8.65 28.45
CA HIS A 94 64.28 8.07 28.29
C HIS A 94 64.26 6.89 27.31
N LEU A 95 63.32 5.95 27.49
CA LEU A 95 63.14 4.83 26.55
C LEU A 95 62.79 5.31 25.14
N THR A 96 61.93 6.32 25.01
CA THR A 96 61.47 6.85 23.72
C THR A 96 62.59 7.59 22.98
N LYS A 97 63.39 8.42 23.68
CA LYS A 97 64.51 9.17 23.09
C LYS A 97 65.63 8.25 22.58
N ARG A 98 65.78 7.07 23.18
CA ARG A 98 66.84 6.11 22.83
C ARG A 98 66.43 5.14 21.72
N ASN A 99 65.14 5.12 21.32
CA ASN A 99 64.58 4.27 20.26
C ASN A 99 65.08 2.81 20.31
N LEU A 100 65.22 2.25 21.50
CA LEU A 100 65.77 0.91 21.70
C LEU A 100 64.68 -0.15 21.45
N PRO A 101 64.91 -1.09 20.51
CA PRO A 101 64.02 -2.24 20.34
C PRO A 101 64.00 -3.09 21.60
N TYR A 102 62.81 -3.56 22.00
CA TYR A 102 62.57 -4.40 23.18
C TYR A 102 63.55 -5.59 23.30
N VAL A 103 63.98 -6.17 22.19
CA VAL A 103 64.88 -7.34 22.14
C VAL A 103 66.30 -7.04 22.65
N LYS A 104 66.77 -5.79 22.60
CA LYS A 104 68.13 -5.40 23.00
C LYS A 104 68.23 -4.78 24.39
N ALA A 105 67.12 -4.34 24.97
CA ALA A 105 67.08 -3.58 26.23
C ALA A 105 66.01 -4.12 27.20
N GLN A 106 65.88 -5.45 27.28
CA GLN A 106 64.85 -6.10 28.09
C GLN A 106 64.86 -5.61 29.55
N ASP A 107 66.04 -5.45 30.14
CA ASP A 107 66.21 -5.02 31.54
C ASP A 107 65.73 -3.57 31.77
N GLU A 108 65.95 -2.67 30.81
CA GLU A 108 65.47 -1.28 30.92
C GLU A 108 63.95 -1.21 30.83
N TRP A 109 63.32 -2.02 29.97
CA TRP A 109 61.86 -2.13 29.87
C TRP A 109 61.25 -2.78 31.13
N GLU A 110 61.88 -3.82 31.68
CA GLU A 110 61.46 -4.45 32.93
C GLU A 110 61.58 -3.50 34.13
N SER A 111 62.66 -2.72 34.20
CA SER A 111 62.83 -1.71 35.25
C SER A 111 61.73 -0.65 35.26
N VAL A 112 61.18 -0.32 34.08
CA VAL A 112 60.05 0.61 33.93
C VAL A 112 58.76 -0.07 34.34
N ASP A 113 58.54 -1.33 33.93
CA ASP A 113 57.41 -2.13 34.40
C ASP A 113 57.37 -2.23 35.93
N ASP A 114 58.50 -2.52 36.57
CA ASP A 114 58.62 -2.62 38.03
C ASP A 114 58.37 -1.28 38.70
N CYS A 115 58.79 -0.18 38.07
CA CYS A 115 58.48 1.17 38.53
C CYS A 115 56.97 1.46 38.49
N TYR A 116 56.28 1.07 37.42
CA TYR A 116 54.83 1.16 37.33
C TYR A 116 54.15 0.25 38.36
N GLU A 117 54.61 -0.99 38.56
CA GLU A 117 54.03 -1.90 39.56
C GLU A 117 54.20 -1.33 40.99
N ARG A 118 55.35 -0.74 41.33
CA ARG A 118 55.56 -0.05 42.62
C ARG A 118 54.63 1.16 42.79
N ALA A 119 54.49 1.99 41.76
CA ALA A 119 53.59 3.14 41.80
C ALA A 119 52.14 2.70 42.05
N LEU A 120 51.72 1.60 41.42
CA LEU A 120 50.37 1.08 41.48
C LEU A 120 50.03 0.40 42.81
N VAL A 121 51.00 0.01 43.65
CA VAL A 121 50.73 -0.51 45.01
C VAL A 121 49.92 0.50 45.82
N LEU A 122 50.27 1.78 45.76
CA LEU A 122 49.62 2.85 46.53
C LEU A 122 48.66 3.69 45.69
N LEU A 123 48.94 3.89 44.40
CA LEU A 123 48.13 4.74 43.50
C LEU A 123 47.14 3.95 42.63
N HIS A 124 46.71 2.76 43.07
CA HIS A 124 45.84 1.87 42.30
C HIS A 124 44.52 2.50 41.83
N LYS A 125 44.01 3.55 42.50
CA LYS A 125 42.76 4.25 42.15
C LYS A 125 42.91 5.28 41.02
N MET A 126 44.13 5.58 40.57
CA MET A 126 44.40 6.66 39.61
C MET A 126 44.40 6.13 38.15
N PRO A 127 43.41 6.49 37.29
CA PRO A 127 43.28 5.89 35.96
C PRO A 127 44.40 6.23 34.98
N ARG A 128 45.03 7.40 35.13
CA ARG A 128 46.03 7.88 34.17
C ARG A 128 47.30 7.04 34.17
N ILE A 129 47.78 6.65 35.36
CA ILE A 129 48.95 5.77 35.51
C ILE A 129 48.66 4.41 34.87
N TRP A 130 47.47 3.87 35.07
CA TRP A 130 47.04 2.63 34.40
C TRP A 130 47.03 2.76 32.87
N ILE A 131 46.48 3.85 32.32
CA ILE A 131 46.45 4.07 30.86
C ILE A 131 47.86 4.16 30.29
N ASP A 132 48.75 4.92 30.93
CA ASP A 132 50.11 5.10 30.45
C ASP A 132 50.93 3.79 30.57
N TYR A 133 50.70 3.01 31.62
CA TYR A 133 51.30 1.69 31.81
C TYR A 133 50.80 0.69 30.76
N LEU A 134 49.49 0.65 30.51
CA LEU A 134 48.90 -0.24 29.51
C LEU A 134 49.39 0.12 28.10
N GLN A 135 49.48 1.41 27.75
CA GLN A 135 50.05 1.85 26.48
C GLN A 135 51.52 1.42 26.31
N HIS A 136 52.33 1.57 27.37
CA HIS A 136 53.71 1.10 27.37
C HIS A 136 53.79 -0.41 27.11
N LEU A 137 52.98 -1.18 27.84
CA LEU A 137 52.91 -2.63 27.73
C LEU A 137 52.42 -3.12 26.36
N THR A 138 51.52 -2.39 25.68
CA THR A 138 51.09 -2.76 24.31
C THR A 138 52.23 -2.71 23.28
N GLY A 139 53.34 -2.04 23.58
CA GLY A 139 54.56 -2.07 22.77
C GLY A 139 55.44 -3.30 23.01
N THR A 140 55.14 -4.13 24.03
CA THR A 140 55.92 -5.32 24.37
C THR A 140 55.26 -6.60 23.82
N PRO A 141 56.03 -7.63 23.43
CA PRO A 141 55.48 -8.90 22.92
C PRO A 141 54.95 -9.86 24.02
N ARG A 142 54.79 -9.42 25.27
CA ARG A 142 54.44 -10.29 26.42
C ARG A 142 52.93 -10.42 26.64
N ILE A 143 52.28 -11.28 25.85
CA ILE A 143 50.82 -11.43 25.81
C ILE A 143 50.19 -11.74 27.17
N THR A 144 50.79 -12.64 27.96
CA THR A 144 50.26 -13.08 29.25
C THR A 144 50.37 -12.01 30.34
N LYS A 145 51.50 -11.28 30.39
CA LYS A 145 51.70 -10.15 31.31
C LYS A 145 50.70 -9.04 31.01
N ILE A 146 50.56 -8.67 29.74
CA ILE A 146 49.61 -7.65 29.28
C ILE A 146 48.17 -8.01 29.70
N ARG A 147 47.72 -9.25 29.44
CA ARG A 147 46.39 -9.72 29.87
C ARG A 147 46.19 -9.59 31.38
N ARG A 148 47.15 -10.07 32.18
CA ARG A 148 47.07 -9.99 33.66
C ARG A 148 47.02 -8.55 34.15
N VAL A 149 47.74 -7.63 33.50
CA VAL A 149 47.73 -6.21 33.87
C VAL A 149 46.42 -5.54 33.48
N PHE A 150 45.86 -5.80 32.30
CA PHE A 150 44.50 -5.36 31.95
C PHE A 150 43.46 -5.88 32.97
N ASP A 151 43.59 -7.15 33.38
CA ASP A 151 42.73 -7.75 34.42
C ASP A 151 42.93 -7.12 35.81
N LYS A 152 44.15 -6.70 36.15
CA LYS A 152 44.44 -5.93 37.39
C LYS A 152 43.83 -4.53 37.30
N ALA A 153 43.98 -3.83 36.17
CA ALA A 153 43.46 -2.49 35.96
C ALA A 153 41.93 -2.44 36.06
N LEU A 154 41.23 -3.38 35.42
CA LEU A 154 39.77 -3.49 35.48
C LEU A 154 39.24 -3.87 36.89
N ARG A 155 40.05 -4.55 37.72
CA ARG A 155 39.70 -4.82 39.13
C ARG A 155 39.94 -3.62 40.04
N ALA A 156 40.99 -2.84 39.77
CA ALA A 156 41.39 -1.73 40.62
C ALA A 156 40.55 -0.46 40.41
N LEU A 157 40.04 -0.25 39.19
CA LEU A 157 39.36 0.98 38.81
C LEU A 157 37.82 0.87 38.84
N PRO A 158 37.10 1.96 39.13
CA PRO A 158 35.64 2.01 39.03
C PRO A 158 35.13 1.82 37.59
N ILE A 159 33.90 1.30 37.47
CA ILE A 159 33.27 0.95 36.18
C ILE A 159 33.18 2.13 35.19
N THR A 160 33.06 3.36 35.69
CA THR A 160 33.00 4.59 34.86
C THR A 160 34.27 4.84 34.04
N GLN A 161 35.41 4.31 34.47
CA GLN A 161 36.70 4.46 33.79
C GLN A 161 37.05 3.25 32.92
N HIS A 162 36.25 2.19 32.96
CA HIS A 162 36.52 0.97 32.19
C HIS A 162 36.47 1.22 30.68
N ILE A 163 35.63 2.14 30.19
CA ILE A 163 35.50 2.46 28.76
C ILE A 163 36.87 2.81 28.14
N ARG A 164 37.67 3.64 28.80
CA ARG A 164 39.00 4.05 28.31
C ARG A 164 40.00 2.90 28.25
N ILE A 165 39.88 1.94 29.17
CA ILE A 165 40.72 0.75 29.22
C ILE A 165 40.27 -0.26 28.17
N TRP A 166 38.96 -0.42 27.97
CA TRP A 166 38.40 -1.31 26.96
C TRP A 166 38.80 -0.89 25.55
N HIS A 167 38.81 0.41 25.21
CA HIS A 167 39.33 0.85 23.90
C HIS A 167 40.77 0.38 23.63
N LEU A 168 41.66 0.52 24.62
CA LEU A 168 43.04 0.03 24.50
C LEU A 168 43.11 -1.50 24.46
N TYR A 169 42.28 -2.17 25.24
CA TYR A 169 42.28 -3.62 25.34
C TYR A 169 41.72 -4.30 24.08
N LEU A 170 40.68 -3.74 23.48
CA LEU A 170 40.09 -4.21 22.22
C LEU A 170 41.01 -3.96 21.04
N ALA A 171 41.67 -2.79 20.98
CA ALA A 171 42.67 -2.50 19.95
C ALA A 171 43.86 -3.47 20.02
N TRP A 172 44.32 -3.78 21.23
CA TRP A 172 45.35 -4.80 21.44
C TRP A 172 44.88 -6.21 21.09
N ALA A 173 43.65 -6.56 21.48
CA ALA A 173 43.05 -7.86 21.17
C ALA A 173 42.90 -8.07 19.65
N LYS A 174 42.49 -7.05 18.89
CA LYS A 174 42.42 -7.12 17.41
C LYS A 174 43.80 -7.36 16.79
N LYS A 175 44.86 -6.74 17.32
CA LYS A 175 46.24 -6.89 16.81
C LYS A 175 46.82 -8.29 17.02
N ILE A 176 46.50 -8.95 18.14
CA ILE A 176 47.03 -10.29 18.44
C ILE A 176 46.20 -11.39 17.77
N GLY A 177 44.88 -11.20 17.68
CA GLY A 177 43.98 -12.22 17.18
C GLY A 177 43.91 -13.47 18.06
N GLY A 178 43.33 -14.54 17.52
CA GLY A 178 43.26 -15.86 18.16
C GLY A 178 42.35 -15.96 19.40
N GLU A 179 42.54 -17.02 20.19
CA GLU A 179 41.71 -17.33 21.36
C GLU A 179 41.71 -16.24 22.43
N THR A 180 42.83 -15.53 22.56
CA THR A 180 42.97 -14.43 23.51
C THR A 180 42.01 -13.30 23.18
N ALA A 181 41.88 -12.94 21.90
CA ALA A 181 40.92 -11.95 21.46
C ALA A 181 39.49 -12.41 21.77
N LEU A 182 39.15 -13.66 21.47
CA LEU A 182 37.81 -14.19 21.73
C LEU A 182 37.43 -14.17 23.21
N LYS A 183 38.34 -14.56 24.11
CA LYS A 183 38.10 -14.52 25.56
C LYS A 183 37.90 -13.09 26.07
N VAL A 184 38.63 -12.13 25.50
CA VAL A 184 38.51 -10.70 25.82
C VAL A 184 37.18 -10.13 25.35
N TYR A 185 36.80 -10.37 24.10
CA TYR A 185 35.51 -9.93 23.57
C TYR A 185 34.33 -10.62 24.27
N LYS A 186 34.42 -11.91 24.58
CA LYS A 186 33.39 -12.62 25.38
C LYS A 186 33.18 -11.97 26.76
N ARG A 187 34.24 -11.40 27.37
CA ARG A 187 34.13 -10.65 28.63
C ARG A 187 33.57 -9.25 28.41
N TYR A 188 34.00 -8.56 27.36
CA TYR A 188 33.50 -7.23 26.99
C TYR A 188 31.98 -7.25 26.74
N LEU A 189 31.50 -8.26 26.01
CA LEU A 189 30.07 -8.45 25.73
C LEU A 189 29.20 -8.70 26.96
N LYS A 190 29.78 -9.09 28.11
CA LYS A 190 29.02 -9.18 29.37
C LYS A 190 28.75 -7.80 29.97
N LEU A 191 29.59 -6.80 29.68
CA LEU A 191 29.44 -5.43 30.16
C LEU A 191 28.63 -4.59 29.17
N GLU A 192 28.93 -4.72 27.88
CA GLU A 192 28.24 -3.99 26.82
C GLU A 192 27.72 -4.96 25.75
N PRO A 193 26.48 -5.46 25.91
CA PRO A 193 25.84 -6.32 24.93
C PRO A 193 25.71 -5.70 23.53
N ASN A 194 25.71 -4.36 23.43
CA ASN A 194 25.50 -3.61 22.19
C ASN A 194 26.66 -3.78 21.17
N HIS A 195 27.86 -4.14 21.63
CA HIS A 195 29.04 -4.36 20.76
C HIS A 195 29.11 -5.77 20.18
N GLY A 196 27.96 -6.46 20.07
CA GLY A 196 27.86 -7.81 19.51
C GLY A 196 28.36 -7.90 18.06
N GLU A 197 28.13 -6.86 17.26
CA GLU A 197 28.50 -6.84 15.83
C GLU A 197 30.01 -6.86 15.60
N ASP A 198 30.77 -6.05 16.33
CA ASP A 198 32.23 -6.03 16.23
C ASP A 198 32.86 -7.40 16.56
N TYR A 199 32.18 -8.17 17.43
CA TYR A 199 32.58 -9.54 17.75
C TYR A 199 32.24 -10.53 16.64
N VAL A 200 31.10 -10.34 15.95
CA VAL A 200 30.73 -11.14 14.78
C VAL A 200 31.72 -10.89 13.65
N ASP A 201 32.05 -9.63 13.36
CA ASP A 201 33.02 -9.28 12.31
C ASP A 201 34.41 -9.85 12.61
N LEU A 202 34.82 -9.84 13.89
CA LEU A 202 36.03 -10.49 14.35
C LEU A 202 35.98 -12.01 14.14
N LEU A 203 34.86 -12.66 14.44
CA LEU A 203 34.70 -14.10 14.24
C LEU A 203 34.73 -14.49 12.75
N VAL A 204 34.12 -13.68 11.89
CA VAL A 204 34.18 -13.84 10.44
C VAL A 204 35.63 -13.70 9.95
N SER A 205 36.38 -12.72 10.45
CA SER A 205 37.80 -12.55 10.10
C SER A 205 38.70 -13.70 10.56
N MET A 206 38.24 -14.49 11.54
CA MET A 206 38.95 -15.67 12.06
C MET A 206 38.40 -16.99 11.48
N GLU A 207 37.53 -16.94 10.47
CA GLU A 207 36.92 -18.11 9.82
C GLU A 207 36.11 -19.01 10.78
N ARG A 208 35.65 -18.47 11.92
CA ARG A 208 34.83 -19.21 12.91
C ARG A 208 33.35 -18.91 12.72
N TYR A 209 32.82 -19.33 11.58
CA TYR A 209 31.46 -19.07 11.12
C TYR A 209 30.38 -19.66 12.04
N ASP A 210 30.64 -20.83 12.64
CA ASP A 210 29.74 -21.52 13.59
C ASP A 210 29.43 -20.64 14.82
N GLU A 211 30.47 -20.07 15.45
CA GLU A 211 30.30 -19.18 16.59
C GLU A 211 29.69 -17.83 16.19
N ALA A 212 29.98 -17.35 14.98
CA ALA A 212 29.42 -16.12 14.44
C ALA A 212 27.91 -16.25 14.24
N ALA A 213 27.46 -17.33 13.59
CA ALA A 213 26.06 -17.63 13.37
C ALA A 213 25.30 -17.79 14.69
N SER A 214 25.88 -18.47 15.69
CA SER A 214 25.25 -18.68 17.00
C SER A 214 25.05 -17.36 17.76
N ARG A 215 26.02 -16.44 17.62
CA ARG A 215 25.96 -15.10 18.22
C ARG A 215 24.95 -14.22 17.52
N LEU A 216 24.93 -14.20 16.19
CA LEU A 216 23.92 -13.50 15.40
C LEU A 216 22.52 -13.98 15.75
N CYS A 217 22.28 -15.29 15.87
CA CYS A 217 20.99 -15.83 16.29
C CYS A 217 20.56 -15.34 17.67
N LYS A 218 21.49 -15.25 18.63
CA LYS A 218 21.21 -14.71 19.97
C LYS A 218 20.91 -13.21 19.93
N MET A 219 21.59 -12.45 19.08
CA MET A 219 21.33 -11.01 18.90
C MET A 219 19.96 -10.78 18.25
N ILE A 220 19.63 -11.57 17.23
CA ILE A 220 18.37 -11.51 16.49
C ILE A 220 17.17 -11.91 17.37
N ASN A 221 17.33 -12.85 18.31
CA ASN A 221 16.26 -13.21 19.24
C ASN A 221 16.09 -12.21 20.39
N ASN A 222 17.03 -11.29 20.60
CA ASN A 222 16.91 -10.26 21.62
C ASN A 222 16.23 -9.01 21.01
N GLU A 223 14.94 -8.82 21.27
CA GLU A 223 14.16 -7.66 20.79
C GLU A 223 14.66 -6.31 21.32
N GLN A 224 15.44 -6.30 22.41
CA GLN A 224 16.04 -5.10 23.01
C GLN A 224 17.39 -4.71 22.38
N PHE A 225 17.92 -5.52 21.45
CA PHE A 225 19.23 -5.24 20.86
C PHE A 225 19.12 -4.07 19.87
N GLN A 226 19.77 -2.96 20.20
CA GLN A 226 19.93 -1.82 19.29
C GLN A 226 21.36 -1.80 18.75
N SER A 227 21.48 -1.94 17.43
CA SER A 227 22.73 -1.88 16.69
C SER A 227 23.40 -0.52 16.81
N MET A 228 24.63 -0.47 17.33
CA MET A 228 25.45 0.75 17.35
C MET A 228 25.81 1.23 15.93
N HIS A 229 25.92 0.31 14.97
CA HIS A 229 26.19 0.58 13.55
C HIS A 229 24.93 1.02 12.77
N GLY A 230 23.78 1.13 13.43
CA GLY A 230 22.51 1.50 12.79
C GLY A 230 21.96 0.45 11.83
N LYS A 231 22.50 -0.79 11.86
CA LYS A 231 22.00 -1.88 11.05
C LYS A 231 20.59 -2.26 11.46
N SER A 232 19.72 -2.51 10.48
CA SER A 232 18.38 -3.03 10.76
C SER A 232 18.44 -4.50 11.17
N HIS A 233 17.43 -4.96 11.89
CA HIS A 233 17.28 -6.37 12.26
C HIS A 233 17.29 -7.30 11.03
N TYR A 234 16.73 -6.83 9.91
CA TYR A 234 16.80 -7.52 8.61
C TYR A 234 18.22 -7.58 8.02
N GLN A 235 19.05 -6.55 8.20
CA GLN A 235 20.44 -6.58 7.74
C GLN A 235 21.30 -7.56 8.55
N LEU A 236 21.04 -7.69 9.87
CA LEU A 236 21.67 -8.73 10.69
C LEU A 236 21.21 -10.13 10.25
N TRP A 237 19.93 -10.26 9.90
CA TRP A 237 19.40 -11.49 9.33
C TRP A 237 20.05 -11.84 7.99
N ARG A 238 20.25 -10.83 7.13
CA ARG A 238 20.98 -10.98 5.86
C ARG A 238 22.42 -11.43 6.08
N GLN A 239 23.15 -10.79 7.00
CA GLN A 239 24.51 -11.19 7.35
C GLN A 239 24.56 -12.64 7.85
N LEU A 240 23.54 -13.08 8.60
CA LEU A 240 23.40 -14.48 9.01
C LEU A 240 23.17 -15.41 7.81
N CYS A 241 22.24 -15.08 6.91
CA CYS A 241 21.98 -15.87 5.69
C CYS A 241 23.21 -15.95 4.79
N ASP A 242 23.94 -14.85 4.59
CA ASP A 242 25.17 -14.83 3.79
C ASP A 242 26.27 -15.74 4.39
N ILE A 243 26.41 -15.78 5.72
CA ILE A 243 27.35 -16.68 6.40
C ILE A 243 26.94 -18.14 6.23
N ILE A 244 25.64 -18.43 6.36
CA ILE A 244 25.08 -19.78 6.18
C ILE A 244 25.27 -20.28 4.74
N CYS A 245 24.99 -19.42 3.76
CA CYS A 245 25.11 -19.77 2.34
C CYS A 245 26.57 -19.83 1.86
N SER A 246 27.49 -19.04 2.43
CA SER A 246 28.90 -19.10 2.04
C SER A 246 29.63 -20.31 2.62
N HIS A 247 29.27 -20.75 3.84
CA HIS A 247 29.95 -21.86 4.52
C HIS A 247 28.98 -22.89 5.13
N PRO A 248 28.20 -23.64 4.31
CA PRO A 248 27.21 -24.59 4.81
C PRO A 248 27.77 -25.78 5.61
N LYS A 249 29.00 -26.23 5.29
CA LYS A 249 29.63 -27.40 5.91
C LYS A 249 30.21 -27.13 7.30
N ASP A 250 30.55 -25.87 7.55
CA ASP A 250 31.20 -25.42 8.79
C ASP A 250 30.20 -25.01 9.86
N VAL A 251 28.94 -24.75 9.48
CA VAL A 251 27.87 -24.40 10.44
C VAL A 251 27.07 -25.64 10.83
N LYS A 252 27.49 -26.30 11.91
CA LYS A 252 26.82 -27.53 12.44
C LYS A 252 26.00 -27.26 13.70
N SER A 253 26.30 -26.17 14.39
CA SER A 253 25.80 -25.91 15.74
C SER A 253 24.32 -25.47 15.81
N ILE A 254 23.67 -25.24 14.66
CA ILE A 254 22.37 -24.58 14.59
C ILE A 254 21.47 -25.25 13.56
N PRO A 255 20.17 -25.51 13.86
CA PRO A 255 19.22 -25.97 12.86
C PRO A 255 18.86 -24.81 11.91
N ILE A 256 19.62 -24.70 10.83
CA ILE A 256 19.55 -23.62 9.84
C ILE A 256 18.15 -23.49 9.22
N GLU A 257 17.51 -24.61 8.88
CA GLU A 257 16.17 -24.65 8.28
C GLU A 257 15.10 -23.99 9.18
N ASN A 258 15.10 -24.32 10.48
CA ASN A 258 14.15 -23.75 11.44
C ASN A 258 14.36 -22.24 11.61
N ILE A 259 15.61 -21.80 11.52
CA ILE A 259 15.93 -20.39 11.63
C ILE A 259 15.48 -19.65 10.39
N ILE A 260 15.84 -20.08 9.19
CA ILE A 260 15.41 -19.38 7.96
C ILE A 260 13.87 -19.38 7.85
N ARG A 261 13.19 -20.47 8.22
CA ARG A 261 11.72 -20.52 8.34
C ARG A 261 11.16 -19.53 9.37
N SER A 262 11.83 -19.36 10.51
CA SER A 262 11.45 -18.32 11.48
C SER A 262 11.64 -16.90 10.93
N GLY A 263 12.66 -16.70 10.08
CA GLY A 263 12.89 -15.46 9.34
C GLY A 263 11.77 -15.15 8.36
N ILE A 264 11.34 -16.16 7.57
CA ILE A 264 10.23 -16.04 6.61
C ILE A 264 8.93 -15.64 7.31
N ARG A 265 8.67 -16.15 8.53
CA ARG A 265 7.48 -15.76 9.31
C ARG A 265 7.57 -14.36 9.90
N ARG A 266 8.78 -13.89 10.25
CA ARG A 266 8.99 -12.56 10.84
C ARG A 266 9.06 -11.45 9.79
N PHE A 267 9.56 -11.74 8.59
CA PHE A 267 9.76 -10.78 7.52
C PHE A 267 8.89 -11.12 6.31
N THR A 268 7.66 -10.60 6.30
CA THR A 268 6.69 -10.80 5.21
C THR A 268 7.05 -10.06 3.92
N ASP A 269 7.96 -9.09 3.98
CA ASP A 269 8.17 -8.12 2.88
C ASP A 269 9.21 -8.57 1.85
N GLN A 270 10.09 -9.53 2.21
CA GLN A 270 11.16 -10.04 1.33
C GLN A 270 11.32 -11.55 1.47
N THR A 271 10.20 -12.28 1.44
CA THR A 271 10.19 -13.73 1.64
C THR A 271 10.92 -14.47 0.53
N GLY A 272 10.85 -13.98 -0.72
CA GLY A 272 11.45 -14.65 -1.89
C GLY A 272 12.96 -14.82 -1.79
N ARG A 273 13.67 -13.84 -1.23
CA ARG A 273 15.13 -13.93 -1.03
C ARG A 273 15.50 -14.98 0.01
N LEU A 274 14.77 -15.03 1.12
CA LEU A 274 15.02 -15.99 2.20
C LEU A 274 14.75 -17.42 1.75
N TRP A 275 13.71 -17.64 0.92
CA TRP A 275 13.46 -18.93 0.28
C TRP A 275 14.60 -19.33 -0.65
N ASN A 276 15.10 -18.41 -1.46
CA ASN A 276 16.24 -18.67 -2.33
C ASN A 276 17.52 -18.99 -1.54
N ASP A 277 17.75 -18.32 -0.41
CA ASP A 277 18.89 -18.60 0.46
C ASP A 277 18.77 -19.98 1.14
N LEU A 278 17.56 -20.38 1.55
CA LEU A 278 17.29 -21.72 2.08
C LEU A 278 17.52 -22.80 0.99
N ALA A 279 17.06 -22.55 -0.23
CA ALA A 279 17.28 -23.47 -1.33
C ALA A 279 18.77 -23.57 -1.68
N LYS A 280 19.49 -22.45 -1.79
CA LYS A 280 20.96 -22.41 -1.99
C LYS A 280 21.70 -23.22 -0.93
N TYR A 281 21.28 -23.14 0.32
CA TYR A 281 21.88 -23.95 1.39
C TYR A 281 21.78 -25.45 1.10
N TRP A 282 20.62 -25.95 0.66
CA TRP A 282 20.45 -27.36 0.30
C TRP A 282 21.17 -27.76 -0.99
N ILE A 283 21.25 -26.84 -1.97
CA ILE A 283 22.00 -27.03 -3.21
C ILE A 283 23.48 -27.23 -2.89
N LEU A 284 24.07 -26.41 -2.01
CA LEU A 284 25.47 -26.52 -1.61
C LEU A 284 25.78 -27.77 -0.77
N LEU A 285 24.76 -28.35 -0.14
CA LEU A 285 24.85 -29.65 0.52
C LEU A 285 24.62 -30.84 -0.44
N ASN A 286 24.46 -30.59 -1.75
CA ASN A 286 24.14 -31.58 -2.79
C ASN A 286 22.83 -32.35 -2.56
N HIS A 287 21.89 -31.79 -1.78
CA HIS A 287 20.58 -32.39 -1.56
C HIS A 287 19.54 -31.74 -2.47
N PHE A 288 19.54 -32.11 -3.75
CA PHE A 288 18.70 -31.47 -4.78
C PHE A 288 17.20 -31.66 -4.55
N GLU A 289 16.75 -32.84 -4.12
CA GLU A 289 15.32 -33.09 -3.87
C GLU A 289 14.77 -32.21 -2.73
N LYS A 290 15.57 -31.99 -1.67
CA LYS A 290 15.16 -31.07 -0.59
C LYS A 290 15.13 -29.61 -1.04
N ALA A 291 16.03 -29.21 -1.94
CA ALA A 291 16.00 -27.88 -2.53
C ALA A 291 14.71 -27.68 -3.35
N ARG A 292 14.25 -28.71 -4.07
CA ARG A 292 12.98 -28.71 -4.80
C ARG A 292 11.79 -28.59 -3.86
N ASP A 293 11.75 -29.41 -2.80
CA ASP A 293 10.67 -29.34 -1.80
C ASP A 293 10.55 -27.92 -1.22
N VAL A 294 11.69 -27.27 -0.97
CA VAL A 294 11.75 -25.88 -0.51
C VAL A 294 11.23 -24.90 -1.57
N TYR A 295 11.57 -25.08 -2.85
CA TYR A 295 11.05 -24.24 -3.93
C TYR A 295 9.53 -24.43 -4.15
N GLU A 296 9.02 -25.65 -4.07
CA GLU A 296 7.57 -25.93 -4.16
C GLU A 296 6.82 -25.36 -2.93
N GLU A 297 7.38 -25.46 -1.72
CA GLU A 297 6.87 -24.80 -0.52
C GLU A 297 6.89 -23.27 -0.67
N ALA A 298 7.93 -22.72 -1.29
CA ALA A 298 8.05 -21.28 -1.54
C ALA A 298 6.97 -20.79 -2.53
N ILE A 299 6.82 -21.47 -3.67
CA ILE A 299 5.79 -21.16 -4.68
C ILE A 299 4.39 -21.18 -4.05
N THR A 300 4.14 -22.15 -3.17
CA THR A 300 2.86 -22.31 -2.49
C THR A 300 2.70 -21.44 -1.25
N SER A 301 3.68 -20.63 -0.83
CA SER A 301 3.58 -19.75 0.35
C SER A 301 3.73 -18.27 0.03
N VAL A 302 4.39 -17.93 -1.09
CA VAL A 302 4.64 -16.54 -1.47
C VAL A 302 3.35 -15.79 -1.82
N MET A 303 3.23 -14.59 -1.27
CA MET A 303 2.08 -13.71 -1.47
C MET A 303 2.33 -12.65 -2.55
N THR A 304 3.58 -12.23 -2.80
CA THR A 304 3.88 -11.14 -3.74
C THR A 304 4.30 -11.67 -5.10
N VAL A 305 3.87 -11.01 -6.19
CA VAL A 305 4.27 -11.40 -7.56
C VAL A 305 5.77 -11.25 -7.76
N ARG A 306 6.39 -10.24 -7.15
CA ARG A 306 7.84 -9.99 -7.23
C ARG A 306 8.64 -11.12 -6.58
N ASP A 307 8.26 -11.51 -5.36
CA ASP A 307 8.93 -12.62 -4.69
C ASP A 307 8.69 -13.93 -5.44
N PHE A 308 7.49 -14.12 -6.01
CA PHE A 308 7.17 -15.31 -6.81
C PHE A 308 8.06 -15.37 -8.05
N THR A 309 8.20 -14.28 -8.82
CA THR A 309 9.09 -14.24 -9.97
C THR A 309 10.53 -14.53 -9.56
N GLN A 310 10.98 -13.96 -8.44
CA GLN A 310 12.34 -14.16 -7.98
C GLN A 310 12.61 -15.62 -7.59
N VAL A 311 11.67 -16.28 -6.90
CA VAL A 311 11.78 -17.70 -6.52
C VAL A 311 11.67 -18.60 -7.75
N PHE A 312 10.70 -18.32 -8.62
CA PHE A 312 10.44 -19.11 -9.83
C PHE A 312 11.61 -19.06 -10.81
N ASP A 313 12.15 -17.88 -11.09
CA ASP A 313 13.27 -17.74 -12.01
C ASP A 313 14.51 -18.47 -11.46
N THR A 314 14.79 -18.37 -10.15
CA THR A 314 15.89 -19.15 -9.54
C THR A 314 15.64 -20.64 -9.47
N TYR A 315 14.38 -21.07 -9.39
CA TYR A 315 14.02 -22.49 -9.42
C TYR A 315 14.19 -23.06 -10.83
N ALA A 316 13.78 -22.31 -11.85
CA ALA A 316 13.99 -22.68 -13.25
C ALA A 316 15.48 -22.75 -13.58
N GLU A 317 16.26 -21.71 -13.23
CA GLU A 317 17.74 -21.71 -13.37
C GLU A 317 18.38 -22.90 -12.65
N PHE A 318 17.87 -23.27 -11.46
CA PHE A 318 18.34 -24.43 -10.72
C PHE A 318 18.05 -25.73 -11.46
N GLU A 319 16.82 -25.99 -11.90
CA GLU A 319 16.48 -27.20 -12.65
C GLU A 319 17.27 -27.28 -13.97
N GLU A 320 17.41 -26.16 -14.69
CA GLU A 320 18.24 -26.07 -15.90
C GLU A 320 19.70 -26.43 -15.61
N SER A 321 20.30 -25.86 -14.55
CA SER A 321 21.69 -26.16 -14.16
C SER A 321 21.91 -27.62 -13.76
N VAL A 322 20.90 -28.23 -13.15
CA VAL A 322 20.95 -29.63 -12.74
C VAL A 322 20.77 -30.56 -13.94
N ILE A 323 19.90 -30.20 -14.88
CA ILE A 323 19.72 -30.92 -16.15
C ILE A 323 20.98 -30.81 -17.00
N SER A 324 21.59 -29.62 -17.15
CA SER A 324 22.81 -29.45 -17.92
C SER A 324 23.98 -30.25 -17.35
N ALA A 325 24.18 -30.21 -16.02
CA ALA A 325 25.22 -31.01 -15.36
C ALA A 325 24.99 -32.52 -15.52
N LYS A 326 23.74 -32.97 -15.52
CA LYS A 326 23.37 -34.38 -15.76
C LYS A 326 23.51 -34.78 -17.23
N MET A 327 23.23 -33.88 -18.17
CA MET A 327 23.43 -34.10 -19.60
C MET A 327 24.92 -34.24 -19.93
N GLU A 328 25.77 -33.36 -19.42
CA GLU A 328 27.23 -33.46 -19.56
C GLU A 328 27.77 -34.78 -18.96
N ALA A 329 27.25 -35.20 -17.80
CA ALA A 329 27.61 -36.46 -17.18
C ALA A 329 27.16 -37.68 -18.01
N ALA A 330 25.95 -37.62 -18.59
CA ALA A 330 25.43 -38.68 -19.46
C ALA A 330 26.23 -38.78 -20.77
N GLU A 331 26.56 -37.67 -21.41
CA GLU A 331 27.42 -37.63 -22.61
C GLU A 331 28.81 -38.20 -22.33
N ALA A 332 29.39 -37.91 -21.16
CA ALA A 332 30.67 -38.49 -20.75
C ALA A 332 30.57 -40.00 -20.51
N ALA A 333 29.49 -40.48 -19.87
CA ALA A 333 29.25 -41.90 -19.64
C ALA A 333 29.00 -42.68 -20.94
N GLU A 334 28.28 -42.08 -21.90
CA GLU A 334 28.09 -42.64 -23.25
C GLU A 334 29.42 -42.74 -24.00
N ALA A 335 30.31 -41.74 -23.88
CA ALA A 335 31.65 -41.79 -24.45
C ALA A 335 32.53 -42.91 -23.83
N GLU A 336 32.25 -43.27 -22.57
CA GLU A 336 32.91 -44.38 -21.85
C GLU A 336 32.23 -45.75 -22.05
N GLY A 337 31.07 -45.80 -22.71
CA GLY A 337 30.35 -47.03 -23.07
C GLY A 337 29.40 -47.58 -22.00
N GLU A 338 29.02 -46.79 -21.00
CA GLU A 338 28.00 -47.14 -20.00
C GLU A 338 26.61 -46.58 -20.42
N GLU A 339 25.73 -47.42 -20.95
CA GLU A 339 24.38 -47.00 -21.38
C GLU A 339 23.30 -47.24 -20.30
N GLY A 340 22.48 -46.21 -20.03
CA GLY A 340 21.04 -46.41 -19.79
C GLY A 340 20.44 -45.93 -18.46
N VAL A 341 21.21 -45.65 -17.41
CA VAL A 341 20.62 -45.28 -16.10
C VAL A 341 20.39 -43.77 -15.95
N ASP A 342 21.30 -42.94 -16.45
CA ASP A 342 21.17 -41.47 -16.33
C ASP A 342 20.16 -40.86 -17.32
N GLN A 343 19.89 -41.51 -18.46
CA GLN A 343 18.93 -41.03 -19.46
C GLN A 343 17.48 -41.00 -18.94
N MET A 344 17.04 -42.05 -18.23
CA MET A 344 15.69 -42.08 -17.65
C MET A 344 15.51 -41.00 -16.57
N GLU A 345 16.55 -40.74 -15.76
CA GLU A 345 16.52 -39.67 -14.77
C GLU A 345 16.49 -38.28 -15.43
N LEU A 346 17.23 -38.11 -16.54
CA LEU A 346 17.25 -36.90 -17.35
C LEU A 346 15.87 -36.63 -17.98
N ASP A 347 15.26 -37.62 -18.61
CA ASP A 347 13.92 -37.52 -19.21
C ASP A 347 12.86 -37.17 -18.16
N MET A 348 12.93 -37.80 -16.98
CA MET A 348 12.03 -37.49 -15.87
C MET A 348 12.19 -36.05 -15.37
N ARG A 349 13.40 -35.48 -15.43
CA ARG A 349 13.66 -34.08 -15.04
C ARG A 349 13.24 -33.09 -16.12
N LEU A 350 13.47 -33.40 -17.39
CA LEU A 350 12.99 -32.61 -18.53
C LEU A 350 11.45 -32.51 -18.52
N MET A 351 10.75 -33.64 -18.37
CA MET A 351 9.29 -33.66 -18.28
C MET A 351 8.76 -32.83 -17.10
N ARG A 352 9.50 -32.81 -15.98
CA ARG A 352 9.14 -31.98 -14.81
C ARG A 352 9.34 -30.49 -15.08
N LEU A 353 10.44 -30.10 -15.72
CA LEU A 353 10.70 -28.71 -16.09
C LEU A 353 9.64 -28.20 -17.07
N GLU A 354 9.28 -28.99 -18.09
CA GLU A 354 8.19 -28.68 -19.02
C GLU A 354 6.88 -28.45 -18.27
N ARG A 355 6.52 -29.36 -17.36
CA ARG A 355 5.33 -29.23 -16.52
C ARG A 355 5.37 -27.99 -15.63
N LEU A 356 6.53 -27.63 -15.10
CA LEU A 356 6.70 -26.42 -14.29
C LEU A 356 6.48 -25.16 -15.14
N MET A 357 7.00 -25.14 -16.36
CA MET A 357 6.85 -24.03 -17.30
C MET A 357 5.39 -23.87 -17.76
N GLU A 358 4.70 -24.96 -18.05
CA GLU A 358 3.25 -24.96 -18.34
C GLU A 358 2.41 -24.44 -17.16
N ARG A 359 2.86 -24.70 -15.92
CA ARG A 359 2.17 -24.25 -14.70
C ARG A 359 2.38 -22.77 -14.39
N ARG A 360 3.41 -22.11 -14.95
CA ARG A 360 3.75 -20.72 -14.62
C ARG A 360 2.55 -19.77 -14.68
N PRO A 361 1.71 -19.75 -15.74
CA PRO A 361 0.54 -18.85 -15.79
C PRO A 361 -0.48 -19.14 -14.68
N PHE A 362 -0.70 -20.41 -14.34
CA PHE A 362 -1.61 -20.82 -13.26
C PHE A 362 -1.07 -20.40 -11.89
N LEU A 363 0.22 -20.54 -11.66
CA LEU A 363 0.87 -20.16 -10.40
C LEU A 363 0.88 -18.65 -10.19
N VAL A 364 1.14 -17.87 -11.24
CA VAL A 364 1.04 -16.39 -11.18
C VAL A 364 -0.38 -15.97 -10.83
N ASN A 365 -1.38 -16.58 -11.49
CA ASN A 365 -2.79 -16.32 -11.18
C ASN A 365 -3.13 -16.71 -9.73
N GLU A 366 -2.61 -17.83 -9.22
CA GLU A 366 -2.82 -18.23 -7.83
C GLU A 366 -2.23 -17.21 -6.83
N VAL A 367 -1.04 -16.68 -7.09
CA VAL A 367 -0.43 -15.62 -6.27
C VAL A 367 -1.29 -14.36 -6.27
N LEU A 368 -1.84 -13.96 -7.43
CA LEU A 368 -2.75 -12.82 -7.53
C LEU A 368 -4.06 -13.04 -6.77
N LEU A 369 -4.62 -14.25 -6.84
CA LEU A 369 -5.82 -14.64 -6.08
C LEU A 369 -5.57 -14.72 -4.58
N ARG A 370 -4.35 -15.02 -4.14
CA ARG A 370 -3.98 -14.97 -2.71
C ARG A 370 -3.88 -13.54 -2.19
N GLN A 371 -3.39 -12.61 -3.00
CA GLN A 371 -3.40 -11.18 -2.64
C GLN A 371 -4.82 -10.65 -2.55
N ASN A 372 -5.63 -10.90 -3.58
CA ASN A 372 -6.98 -10.39 -3.70
C ASN A 372 -7.97 -11.52 -4.05
N PRO A 373 -8.45 -12.28 -3.05
CA PRO A 373 -9.41 -13.37 -3.27
C PRO A 373 -10.73 -12.90 -3.89
N ASN A 374 -11.07 -11.63 -3.69
CA ASN A 374 -12.32 -11.02 -4.13
C ASN A 374 -12.26 -10.43 -5.56
N SER A 375 -11.14 -10.56 -6.27
CA SER A 375 -11.00 -10.03 -7.64
C SER A 375 -11.65 -10.95 -8.66
N VAL A 376 -12.78 -10.52 -9.22
CA VAL A 376 -13.54 -11.32 -10.20
C VAL A 376 -12.78 -11.49 -11.51
N HIS A 377 -12.03 -10.46 -11.92
CA HIS A 377 -11.26 -10.46 -13.17
C HIS A 377 -10.16 -11.52 -13.18
N GLU A 378 -9.48 -11.72 -12.05
CA GLU A 378 -8.41 -12.72 -11.96
C GLU A 378 -8.98 -14.15 -11.93
N TRP A 379 -10.17 -14.35 -11.37
CA TRP A 379 -10.89 -15.62 -11.49
C TRP A 379 -11.35 -15.90 -12.93
N GLN A 380 -11.78 -14.89 -13.68
CA GLN A 380 -12.15 -15.04 -15.10
C GLN A 380 -10.94 -15.44 -15.96
N LYS A 381 -9.79 -14.77 -15.79
CA LYS A 381 -8.54 -15.19 -16.44
C LYS A 381 -8.15 -16.63 -16.12
N ARG A 382 -8.36 -17.08 -14.87
CA ARG A 382 -8.08 -18.47 -14.48
C ARG A 382 -8.91 -19.45 -15.29
N VAL A 383 -10.17 -19.12 -15.56
CA VAL A 383 -11.06 -19.95 -16.38
C VAL A 383 -10.59 -19.98 -17.83
N GLU A 384 -10.23 -18.82 -18.40
CA GLU A 384 -9.69 -18.73 -19.76
C GLU A 384 -8.44 -19.60 -19.94
N LEU A 385 -7.58 -19.68 -18.92
CA LEU A 385 -6.38 -20.53 -18.94
C LEU A 385 -6.68 -22.04 -19.02
N TRP A 386 -7.83 -22.52 -18.54
CA TRP A 386 -8.18 -23.94 -18.62
C TRP A 386 -8.71 -24.38 -19.99
N GLY A 387 -9.14 -23.44 -20.84
CA GLY A 387 -9.60 -23.70 -22.21
C GLY A 387 -10.64 -24.82 -22.29
N ASN A 388 -10.20 -25.99 -22.80
CA ASN A 388 -11.07 -27.12 -23.12
C ASN A 388 -11.37 -28.07 -21.93
N ASN A 389 -10.76 -27.88 -20.76
CA ASN A 389 -10.97 -28.79 -19.62
C ASN A 389 -12.20 -28.40 -18.80
N ALA A 390 -13.36 -28.92 -19.20
CA ALA A 390 -14.65 -28.57 -18.60
C ALA A 390 -14.74 -28.84 -17.09
N GLN A 391 -14.14 -29.93 -16.60
CA GLN A 391 -14.24 -30.31 -15.19
C GLN A 391 -13.47 -29.33 -14.29
N LYS A 392 -12.26 -28.94 -14.71
CA LYS A 392 -11.46 -27.97 -13.97
C LYS A 392 -12.04 -26.56 -14.04
N VAL A 393 -12.67 -26.19 -15.16
CA VAL A 393 -13.41 -24.93 -15.27
C VAL A 393 -14.52 -24.88 -14.22
N VAL A 394 -15.32 -25.94 -14.07
CA VAL A 394 -16.37 -26.01 -13.03
C VAL A 394 -15.78 -25.92 -11.62
N ASP A 395 -14.70 -26.64 -11.34
CA ASP A 395 -14.02 -26.58 -10.03
C ASP A 395 -13.51 -25.17 -9.74
N THR A 396 -12.96 -24.46 -10.73
CA THR A 396 -12.53 -23.07 -10.54
C THR A 396 -13.67 -22.10 -10.31
N TYR A 397 -14.79 -22.24 -11.02
CA TYR A 397 -15.96 -21.40 -10.77
C TYR A 397 -16.59 -21.68 -9.40
N THR A 398 -16.65 -22.94 -8.97
CA THR A 398 -17.17 -23.29 -7.64
C THR A 398 -16.25 -22.77 -6.53
N GLN A 399 -14.92 -22.83 -6.71
CA GLN A 399 -13.96 -22.19 -5.81
C GLN A 399 -14.10 -20.66 -5.81
N ALA A 400 -14.28 -20.03 -6.97
CA ALA A 400 -14.51 -18.59 -7.07
C ALA A 400 -15.77 -18.17 -6.30
N VAL A 401 -16.88 -18.88 -6.48
CA VAL A 401 -18.15 -18.57 -5.81
C VAL A 401 -18.08 -18.75 -4.28
N THR A 402 -17.32 -19.73 -3.80
CA THR A 402 -17.15 -19.97 -2.35
C THR A 402 -16.20 -18.99 -1.69
N THR A 403 -15.19 -18.51 -2.42
CA THR A 403 -14.15 -17.61 -1.90
C THR A 403 -14.53 -16.13 -1.98
N ILE A 404 -15.27 -15.71 -3.02
CA ILE A 404 -15.61 -14.30 -3.23
C ILE A 404 -16.74 -13.88 -2.28
N HIS A 405 -16.50 -12.84 -1.49
CA HIS A 405 -17.56 -12.23 -0.69
C HIS A 405 -18.36 -11.20 -1.51
N PRO A 406 -19.69 -11.37 -1.67
CA PRO A 406 -20.52 -10.51 -2.53
C PRO A 406 -20.50 -9.01 -2.23
N LYS A 407 -20.22 -8.61 -0.98
CA LYS A 407 -20.14 -7.20 -0.57
C LYS A 407 -18.76 -6.56 -0.79
N LYS A 408 -17.70 -7.36 -0.85
CA LYS A 408 -16.30 -6.93 -0.97
C LYS A 408 -15.70 -7.27 -2.35
N ALA A 409 -16.52 -7.75 -3.28
CA ALA A 409 -16.09 -8.08 -4.63
C ALA A 409 -15.59 -6.84 -5.36
N ASP A 410 -14.37 -6.90 -5.88
CA ASP A 410 -13.83 -5.91 -6.80
C ASP A 410 -14.10 -6.39 -8.23
N GLY A 411 -14.99 -5.67 -8.92
CA GLY A 411 -15.46 -6.00 -10.26
C GLY A 411 -16.92 -6.49 -10.29
N LYS A 412 -17.39 -6.80 -11.52
CA LYS A 412 -18.77 -7.26 -11.76
C LYS A 412 -18.92 -8.73 -11.37
N PHE A 413 -19.29 -8.99 -10.12
CA PHE A 413 -19.53 -10.36 -9.62
C PHE A 413 -20.61 -11.10 -10.42
N ASN A 414 -21.56 -10.40 -11.04
CA ASN A 414 -22.58 -11.00 -11.91
C ASN A 414 -21.97 -11.59 -13.17
N GLY A 415 -20.93 -10.95 -13.71
CA GLY A 415 -20.23 -11.45 -14.89
C GLY A 415 -19.64 -12.84 -14.66
N LEU A 416 -19.25 -13.16 -13.41
CA LEU A 416 -18.81 -14.51 -13.06
C LEU A 416 -19.95 -15.53 -13.18
N TRP A 417 -21.12 -15.21 -12.61
CA TRP A 417 -22.30 -16.08 -12.67
C TRP A 417 -22.85 -16.23 -14.09
N ILE A 418 -22.88 -15.14 -14.86
CA ILE A 418 -23.30 -15.15 -16.26
C ILE A 418 -22.35 -16.00 -17.10
N ASN A 419 -21.03 -15.82 -16.95
CA ASN A 419 -20.06 -16.64 -17.69
C ASN A 419 -20.11 -18.10 -17.26
N PHE A 420 -20.34 -18.37 -15.97
CA PHE A 420 -20.52 -19.73 -15.47
C PHE A 420 -21.75 -20.40 -16.08
N ALA A 421 -22.87 -19.67 -16.19
CA ALA A 421 -24.08 -20.19 -16.83
C ALA A 421 -23.92 -20.36 -18.35
N LYS A 422 -23.29 -19.39 -19.05
CA LYS A 422 -22.97 -19.49 -20.48
C LYS A 422 -22.07 -20.70 -20.78
N PHE A 423 -21.13 -21.01 -19.89
CA PHE A 423 -20.31 -22.22 -20.01
C PHE A 423 -21.14 -23.52 -19.99
N TYR A 424 -22.19 -23.60 -19.16
CA TYR A 424 -23.11 -24.76 -19.18
C TYR A 424 -24.06 -24.74 -20.37
N GLU A 425 -24.42 -23.56 -20.86
CA GLU A 425 -25.20 -23.38 -22.09
C GLU A 425 -24.44 -23.90 -23.31
N ASP A 426 -23.14 -23.56 -23.43
CA ASP A 426 -22.25 -24.11 -24.47
C ASP A 426 -22.10 -25.63 -24.33
N GLY A 427 -22.15 -26.15 -23.10
CA GLY A 427 -22.20 -27.58 -22.78
C GLY A 427 -23.54 -28.27 -23.03
N ASN A 428 -24.55 -27.53 -23.51
CA ASN A 428 -25.93 -27.97 -23.78
C ASN A 428 -26.69 -28.51 -22.54
N ASP A 429 -26.26 -28.15 -21.32
CA ASP A 429 -26.93 -28.51 -20.07
C ASP A 429 -27.72 -27.33 -19.49
N VAL A 430 -28.91 -27.13 -20.07
CA VAL A 430 -29.86 -26.07 -19.68
C VAL A 430 -30.35 -26.27 -18.23
N VAL A 431 -30.44 -27.52 -17.77
CA VAL A 431 -30.95 -27.81 -16.41
C VAL A 431 -29.94 -27.33 -15.37
N SER A 432 -28.65 -27.66 -15.54
CA SER A 432 -27.60 -27.15 -14.65
C SER A 432 -27.48 -25.63 -14.72
N ALA A 433 -27.57 -25.03 -15.92
CA ALA A 433 -27.59 -23.58 -16.08
C ALA A 433 -28.73 -22.91 -15.29
N ARG A 434 -29.96 -23.47 -15.31
CA ARG A 434 -31.07 -23.02 -14.46
C ARG A 434 -30.74 -23.08 -12.97
N THR A 435 -30.17 -24.20 -12.49
CA THR A 435 -29.79 -24.29 -11.07
C THR A 435 -28.73 -23.27 -10.67
N ILE A 436 -27.85 -22.90 -11.59
CA ILE A 436 -26.80 -21.90 -11.37
C ILE A 436 -27.41 -20.50 -11.30
N PHE A 437 -28.31 -20.15 -12.21
CA PHE A 437 -29.06 -18.90 -12.12
C PHE A 437 -29.93 -18.83 -10.85
N GLU A 438 -30.57 -19.93 -10.45
CA GLU A 438 -31.32 -20.00 -9.19
C GLU A 438 -30.42 -19.83 -7.95
N LYS A 439 -29.17 -20.28 -8.00
CA LYS A 439 -28.18 -20.02 -6.95
C LYS A 439 -27.72 -18.56 -6.99
N ALA A 440 -27.48 -18.01 -8.19
CA ALA A 440 -27.06 -16.62 -8.38
C ALA A 440 -28.11 -15.64 -7.84
N THR A 441 -29.39 -15.86 -8.11
CA THR A 441 -30.49 -15.00 -7.63
C THR A 441 -30.61 -14.98 -6.10
N LYS A 442 -30.16 -16.04 -5.42
CA LYS A 442 -30.11 -16.13 -3.95
C LYS A 442 -28.94 -15.35 -3.33
N VAL A 443 -27.96 -14.90 -4.11
CA VAL A 443 -26.79 -14.18 -3.60
C VAL A 443 -27.10 -12.69 -3.37
N ASN A 444 -26.61 -12.14 -2.26
CA ASN A 444 -26.76 -10.73 -1.91
C ASN A 444 -25.65 -9.88 -2.53
N TYR A 445 -25.89 -9.35 -3.72
CA TYR A 445 -24.97 -8.46 -4.44
C TYR A 445 -24.77 -7.10 -3.74
N LYS A 446 -23.78 -6.33 -4.19
CA LYS A 446 -23.56 -4.96 -3.70
C LYS A 446 -24.55 -3.97 -4.29
N THR A 447 -24.82 -4.06 -5.59
CA THR A 447 -25.78 -3.17 -6.27
C THR A 447 -27.06 -3.91 -6.67
N VAL A 448 -28.16 -3.18 -6.83
CA VAL A 448 -29.46 -3.74 -7.28
C VAL A 448 -29.45 -4.02 -8.78
N ASN A 449 -28.75 -3.20 -9.55
CA ASN A 449 -28.58 -3.39 -10.99
C ASN A 449 -27.83 -4.68 -11.29
N ASP A 450 -26.89 -5.05 -10.43
CA ASP A 450 -26.14 -6.28 -10.56
C ASP A 450 -27.02 -7.54 -10.57
N LEU A 451 -27.97 -7.60 -9.63
CA LEU A 451 -28.95 -8.68 -9.59
C LEU A 451 -29.95 -8.59 -10.74
N ALA A 452 -30.31 -7.38 -11.19
CA ALA A 452 -31.18 -7.20 -12.35
C ALA A 452 -30.55 -7.75 -13.63
N ASP A 453 -29.25 -7.54 -13.85
CA ASP A 453 -28.52 -8.08 -15.00
C ASP A 453 -28.51 -9.63 -14.99
N VAL A 454 -28.41 -10.28 -13.82
CA VAL A 454 -28.52 -11.75 -13.71
C VAL A 454 -29.91 -12.25 -14.11
N TRP A 455 -30.98 -11.56 -13.69
CA TRP A 455 -32.34 -11.92 -14.07
C TRP A 455 -32.60 -11.70 -15.56
N CYS A 456 -32.11 -10.60 -16.14
CA CYS A 456 -32.21 -10.35 -17.58
C CYS A 456 -31.50 -11.44 -18.38
N GLU A 457 -30.25 -11.79 -18.03
CA GLU A 457 -29.51 -12.86 -18.73
C GLU A 457 -30.13 -14.25 -18.51
N TYR A 458 -30.75 -14.49 -17.35
CA TYR A 458 -31.49 -15.74 -17.13
C TYR A 458 -32.72 -15.83 -18.06
N ALA A 459 -33.45 -14.73 -18.23
CA ALA A 459 -34.57 -14.67 -19.15
C ALA A 459 -34.10 -14.72 -20.62
N GLU A 460 -33.00 -14.06 -20.99
CA GLU A 460 -32.39 -14.16 -22.32
C GLU A 460 -31.95 -15.59 -22.65
N MET A 461 -31.40 -16.33 -21.69
CA MET A 461 -31.08 -17.75 -21.87
C MET A 461 -32.33 -18.57 -22.21
N GLU A 462 -33.43 -18.38 -21.48
CA GLU A 462 -34.69 -19.07 -21.79
C GLU A 462 -35.26 -18.65 -23.15
N LEU A 463 -35.06 -17.39 -23.58
CA LEU A 463 -35.42 -16.92 -24.93
C LEU A 463 -34.56 -17.56 -26.02
N ARG A 464 -33.25 -17.72 -25.80
CA ARG A 464 -32.36 -18.42 -26.75
C ARG A 464 -32.79 -19.88 -26.95
N HIS A 465 -33.38 -20.50 -25.94
CA HIS A 465 -33.92 -21.86 -26.01
C HIS A 465 -35.43 -21.92 -26.36
N GLU A 466 -36.02 -20.82 -26.84
CA GLU A 466 -37.42 -20.72 -27.28
C GLU A 466 -38.48 -21.00 -26.18
N ASN A 467 -38.09 -20.97 -24.89
CA ASN A 467 -39.01 -21.19 -23.77
C ASN A 467 -39.63 -19.87 -23.29
N TYR A 468 -40.50 -19.27 -24.09
CA TYR A 468 -41.11 -17.95 -23.82
C TYR A 468 -41.94 -17.92 -22.52
N ASP A 469 -42.72 -18.97 -22.24
CA ASP A 469 -43.51 -19.08 -21.01
C ASP A 469 -42.64 -19.12 -19.74
N ALA A 470 -41.49 -19.81 -19.84
CA ALA A 470 -40.54 -19.88 -18.73
C ALA A 470 -39.87 -18.52 -18.51
N ALA A 471 -39.50 -17.81 -19.59
CA ALA A 471 -38.95 -16.45 -19.50
C ALA A 471 -39.94 -15.48 -18.82
N LEU A 472 -41.23 -15.55 -19.17
CA LEU A 472 -42.28 -14.76 -18.52
C LEU A 472 -42.45 -15.10 -17.04
N GLN A 473 -42.41 -16.39 -16.69
CA GLN A 473 -42.47 -16.81 -15.29
C GLN A 473 -41.25 -16.36 -14.48
N VAL A 474 -40.06 -16.39 -15.07
CA VAL A 474 -38.80 -15.92 -14.46
C VAL A 474 -38.88 -14.43 -14.17
N MET A 475 -39.30 -13.62 -15.15
CA MET A 475 -39.47 -12.18 -14.98
C MET A 475 -40.63 -11.83 -14.03
N GLY A 476 -41.72 -12.58 -14.10
CA GLY A 476 -42.86 -12.47 -13.19
C GLY A 476 -42.48 -12.76 -11.73
N ARG A 477 -41.54 -13.69 -11.48
CA ARG A 477 -40.98 -13.97 -10.14
C ARG A 477 -40.07 -12.84 -9.66
N ALA A 478 -39.27 -12.27 -10.55
CA ALA A 478 -38.33 -11.20 -10.22
C ALA A 478 -39.03 -9.86 -9.87
N THR A 479 -40.23 -9.65 -10.42
CA THR A 479 -41.01 -8.40 -10.29
C THR A 479 -42.03 -8.39 -9.14
N ILE A 480 -42.13 -9.48 -8.36
CA ILE A 480 -43.08 -9.55 -7.23
C ILE A 480 -42.71 -8.48 -6.18
N PRO A 481 -43.63 -7.56 -5.84
CA PRO A 481 -43.40 -6.56 -4.80
C PRO A 481 -43.13 -7.22 -3.44
N SER A 482 -42.08 -6.77 -2.75
CA SER A 482 -41.81 -7.25 -1.38
C SER A 482 -42.91 -6.83 -0.41
N LYS A 483 -43.22 -7.69 0.57
CA LYS A 483 -44.26 -7.46 1.60
C LYS A 483 -43.98 -6.24 2.51
N GLN A 484 -42.76 -5.70 2.51
CA GLN A 484 -42.38 -4.55 3.32
C GLN A 484 -42.62 -3.23 2.56
N LYS A 485 -43.54 -2.40 3.08
CA LYS A 485 -43.82 -1.06 2.56
C LYS A 485 -42.72 -0.09 3.03
N ASN A 486 -42.14 0.69 2.11
CA ASN A 486 -41.06 1.69 2.29
C ASN A 486 -39.60 1.19 2.34
N ILE A 487 -39.16 0.45 1.34
CA ILE A 487 -37.72 0.14 1.15
C ILE A 487 -37.08 1.17 0.23
N ALA A 488 -36.02 1.87 0.65
CA ALA A 488 -35.27 2.76 -0.25
C ALA A 488 -34.37 1.93 -1.20
N PHE A 489 -34.25 2.35 -2.46
CA PHE A 489 -33.44 1.67 -3.49
C PHE A 489 -31.95 1.55 -3.08
N HIS A 490 -31.46 2.53 -2.31
CA HIS A 490 -30.07 2.62 -1.84
C HIS A 490 -29.84 2.11 -0.42
N ASP A 491 -30.83 1.55 0.26
CA ASP A 491 -30.64 1.06 1.63
C ASP A 491 -29.79 -0.22 1.65
N GLU A 492 -28.52 -0.09 2.03
CA GLU A 492 -27.53 -1.18 2.10
C GLU A 492 -27.79 -2.17 3.25
N THR A 493 -28.69 -1.84 4.18
CA THR A 493 -29.02 -2.71 5.31
C THR A 493 -29.89 -3.90 4.90
N LEU A 494 -30.66 -3.75 3.81
CA LEU A 494 -31.59 -4.77 3.33
C LEU A 494 -31.00 -5.60 2.16
N PRO A 495 -31.32 -6.91 2.10
CA PRO A 495 -30.99 -7.76 0.98
C PRO A 495 -31.41 -7.15 -0.37
N VAL A 496 -30.53 -7.28 -1.37
CA VAL A 496 -30.76 -6.71 -2.70
C VAL A 496 -32.02 -7.28 -3.35
N GLN A 497 -32.34 -8.55 -3.10
CA GLN A 497 -33.55 -9.25 -3.59
C GLN A 497 -34.84 -8.49 -3.27
N VAL A 498 -34.90 -7.90 -2.07
CA VAL A 498 -36.06 -7.14 -1.60
C VAL A 498 -36.18 -5.80 -2.33
N ARG A 499 -35.14 -5.35 -3.04
CA ARG A 499 -35.09 -4.10 -3.81
C ARG A 499 -35.18 -4.31 -5.33
N VAL A 500 -35.05 -5.53 -5.83
CA VAL A 500 -35.00 -5.83 -7.29
C VAL A 500 -36.24 -5.37 -8.03
N TYR A 501 -37.43 -5.47 -7.41
CA TYR A 501 -38.68 -4.98 -8.01
C TYR A 501 -38.68 -3.47 -8.26
N LYS A 502 -37.66 -2.72 -7.79
CA LYS A 502 -37.49 -1.30 -8.08
C LYS A 502 -36.53 -1.00 -9.24
N SER A 503 -35.90 -2.01 -9.85
CA SER A 503 -34.98 -1.76 -10.95
C SER A 503 -35.76 -1.51 -12.25
N LEU A 504 -35.57 -0.32 -12.83
CA LEU A 504 -36.21 0.06 -14.08
C LEU A 504 -35.83 -0.87 -15.24
N ARG A 505 -34.56 -1.29 -15.27
CA ARG A 505 -34.02 -2.17 -16.32
C ARG A 505 -34.73 -3.52 -16.39
N LEU A 506 -35.09 -4.08 -15.24
CA LEU A 506 -35.83 -5.33 -15.19
C LEU A 506 -37.26 -5.13 -15.72
N TRP A 507 -37.90 -4.02 -15.33
CA TRP A 507 -39.25 -3.69 -15.81
C TRP A 507 -39.28 -3.34 -17.30
N SER A 508 -38.28 -2.64 -17.84
CA SER A 508 -38.20 -2.37 -19.29
C SER A 508 -38.07 -3.68 -20.06
N PHE A 509 -37.15 -4.56 -19.65
CA PHE A 509 -37.00 -5.87 -20.30
C PHE A 509 -38.27 -6.73 -20.16
N TYR A 510 -38.94 -6.68 -19.01
CA TYR A 510 -40.20 -7.40 -18.81
C TYR A 510 -41.32 -6.87 -19.71
N VAL A 511 -41.39 -5.55 -19.88
CA VAL A 511 -42.33 -4.90 -20.79
C VAL A 511 -42.04 -5.28 -22.24
N ASP A 512 -40.79 -5.21 -22.68
CA ASP A 512 -40.39 -5.58 -24.05
C ASP A 512 -40.73 -7.06 -24.34
N LEU A 513 -40.55 -7.92 -23.34
CA LEU A 513 -40.90 -9.34 -23.43
C LEU A 513 -42.42 -9.55 -23.49
N GLU A 514 -43.20 -8.87 -22.66
CA GLU A 514 -44.66 -8.97 -22.66
C GLU A 514 -45.29 -8.32 -23.91
N GLU A 515 -44.67 -7.29 -24.48
CA GLU A 515 -45.14 -6.66 -25.72
C GLU A 515 -44.93 -7.58 -26.93
N SER A 516 -43.87 -8.39 -26.93
CA SER A 516 -43.55 -9.32 -28.02
C SER A 516 -44.28 -10.67 -27.90
N VAL A 517 -44.51 -11.17 -26.68
CA VAL A 517 -45.06 -12.52 -26.43
C VAL A 517 -46.46 -12.47 -25.82
N GLY A 518 -46.76 -11.44 -25.03
CA GLY A 518 -47.90 -11.40 -24.12
C GLY A 518 -49.22 -10.98 -24.75
N THR A 519 -50.25 -11.01 -23.91
CA THR A 519 -51.60 -10.54 -24.26
C THR A 519 -51.75 -9.05 -23.94
N VAL A 520 -52.70 -8.37 -24.59
CA VAL A 520 -53.00 -6.95 -24.32
C VAL A 520 -53.40 -6.73 -22.85
N GLU A 521 -54.00 -7.72 -22.18
CA GLU A 521 -54.39 -7.64 -20.78
C GLU A 521 -53.20 -7.84 -19.83
N SER A 522 -52.30 -8.79 -20.13
CA SER A 522 -51.09 -9.02 -19.32
C SER A 522 -50.15 -7.82 -19.40
N THR A 523 -49.89 -7.30 -20.60
CA THR A 523 -49.11 -6.07 -20.82
C THR A 523 -49.70 -4.87 -20.08
N LYS A 524 -51.02 -4.63 -20.16
CA LYS A 524 -51.69 -3.57 -19.38
C LYS A 524 -51.42 -3.72 -17.88
N ALA A 525 -51.57 -4.92 -17.33
CA ALA A 525 -51.34 -5.19 -15.92
C ALA A 525 -49.87 -4.96 -15.50
N VAL A 526 -48.90 -5.25 -16.39
CA VAL A 526 -47.48 -4.98 -16.15
C VAL A 526 -47.20 -3.48 -16.12
N TYR A 527 -47.69 -2.74 -17.10
CA TYR A 527 -47.57 -1.28 -17.13
C TYR A 527 -48.25 -0.60 -15.93
N ASP A 528 -49.44 -1.06 -15.53
CA ASP A 528 -50.13 -0.56 -14.33
C ASP A 528 -49.32 -0.80 -13.06
N LYS A 529 -48.69 -1.97 -12.91
CA LYS A 529 -47.79 -2.25 -11.77
C LYS A 529 -46.57 -1.31 -11.76
N ILE A 530 -46.00 -0.97 -12.91
CA ILE A 530 -44.88 0.00 -13.00
C ILE A 530 -45.33 1.38 -12.49
N LEU A 531 -46.52 1.81 -12.87
CA LEU A 531 -47.10 3.08 -12.42
C LEU A 531 -47.41 3.07 -10.92
N GLU A 532 -47.93 1.96 -10.37
CA GLU A 532 -48.19 1.80 -8.94
C GLU A 532 -46.91 1.90 -8.10
N ILE A 533 -45.81 1.32 -8.59
CA ILE A 533 -44.51 1.34 -7.89
C ILE A 533 -43.83 2.72 -8.00
N LYS A 534 -44.33 3.62 -8.86
CA LYS A 534 -43.83 4.98 -9.10
C LYS A 534 -42.40 5.04 -9.64
N ILE A 535 -42.04 4.09 -10.51
CA ILE A 535 -40.68 3.97 -11.11
C ILE A 535 -40.70 4.27 -12.62
N ALA A 536 -41.86 4.65 -13.16
CA ALA A 536 -41.98 4.97 -14.57
C ALA A 536 -40.99 6.07 -14.98
N ASN A 537 -40.37 5.89 -16.14
CA ASN A 537 -39.76 6.98 -16.90
C ASN A 537 -40.82 7.57 -17.85
N PRO A 538 -40.69 8.84 -18.27
CA PRO A 538 -41.61 9.47 -19.22
C PRO A 538 -41.73 8.67 -20.53
N GLN A 539 -40.61 8.08 -20.97
CA GLN A 539 -40.58 7.20 -22.14
C GLN A 539 -41.47 5.95 -21.98
N ILE A 540 -41.51 5.33 -20.80
CA ILE A 540 -42.35 4.15 -20.56
C ILE A 540 -43.83 4.53 -20.63
N ILE A 541 -44.20 5.73 -20.15
CA ILE A 541 -45.57 6.23 -20.25
C ILE A 541 -45.96 6.48 -21.71
N VAL A 542 -45.05 7.07 -22.50
CA VAL A 542 -45.26 7.25 -23.94
C VAL A 542 -45.38 5.91 -24.66
N ASN A 543 -44.52 4.93 -24.36
CA ASN A 543 -44.59 3.60 -24.94
C ASN A 543 -45.91 2.89 -24.57
N TYR A 544 -46.34 2.97 -23.31
CA TYR A 544 -47.61 2.39 -22.87
C TYR A 544 -48.80 3.03 -23.60
N ALA A 545 -48.79 4.35 -23.72
CA ALA A 545 -49.83 5.06 -24.43
C ALA A 545 -49.85 4.75 -25.94
N ASN A 546 -48.69 4.62 -26.58
CA ASN A 546 -48.58 4.18 -27.98
C ASN A 546 -49.11 2.75 -28.15
N PHE A 547 -48.74 1.82 -27.28
CA PHE A 547 -49.23 0.45 -27.29
C PHE A 547 -50.76 0.37 -27.17
N LEU A 548 -51.35 1.20 -26.31
CA LEU A 548 -52.81 1.30 -26.17
C LEU A 548 -53.49 1.91 -27.40
N GLU A 549 -52.83 2.87 -28.05
CA GLU A 549 -53.30 3.48 -29.30
C GLU A 549 -53.31 2.48 -30.46
N GLU A 550 -52.24 1.70 -30.62
CA GLU A 550 -52.14 0.63 -31.63
C GLU A 550 -53.25 -0.40 -31.45
N ASN A 551 -53.57 -0.75 -30.20
CA ASN A 551 -54.66 -1.66 -29.84
C ASN A 551 -56.06 -1.00 -29.80
N LYS A 552 -56.19 0.27 -30.22
CA LYS A 552 -57.44 1.05 -30.28
C LYS A 552 -58.11 1.37 -28.94
N PHE A 553 -57.41 1.27 -27.81
CA PHE A 553 -57.89 1.65 -26.48
C PHE A 553 -57.52 3.11 -26.13
N PHE A 554 -58.15 4.06 -26.84
CA PHE A 554 -57.78 5.48 -26.74
C PHE A 554 -58.14 6.12 -25.39
N GLU A 555 -59.27 5.74 -24.78
CA GLU A 555 -59.64 6.30 -23.46
C GLU A 555 -58.69 5.83 -22.35
N ASP A 556 -58.17 4.61 -22.45
CA ASP A 556 -57.18 4.10 -21.51
C ASP A 556 -55.82 4.78 -21.74
N SER A 557 -55.42 5.02 -23.00
CA SER A 557 -54.22 5.81 -23.33
C SER A 557 -54.27 7.20 -22.68
N TYR A 558 -55.43 7.87 -22.73
CA TYR A 558 -55.57 9.19 -22.08
C TYR A 558 -55.48 9.14 -20.56
N LYS A 559 -56.07 8.13 -19.92
CA LYS A 559 -55.91 7.92 -18.46
C LYS A 559 -54.44 7.68 -18.08
N VAL A 560 -53.69 7.02 -18.94
CA VAL A 560 -52.25 6.76 -18.73
C VAL A 560 -51.46 8.06 -18.75
N TYR A 561 -51.72 8.96 -19.71
CA TYR A 561 -51.10 10.28 -19.71
C TYR A 561 -51.49 11.10 -18.47
N GLU A 562 -52.77 11.12 -18.07
CA GLU A 562 -53.24 11.81 -16.86
C GLU A 562 -52.51 11.29 -15.59
N ARG A 563 -52.43 9.96 -15.43
CA ARG A 563 -51.67 9.32 -14.34
C ARG A 563 -50.17 9.64 -14.42
N GLY A 564 -49.61 9.72 -15.62
CA GLY A 564 -48.22 10.10 -15.84
C GLY A 564 -47.92 11.55 -15.47
N ILE A 565 -48.83 12.47 -15.79
CA ILE A 565 -48.73 13.89 -15.45
C ILE A 565 -48.83 14.08 -13.93
N ASP A 566 -49.72 13.35 -13.24
CA ASP A 566 -49.80 13.43 -11.78
C ASP A 566 -48.56 12.86 -11.08
N LEU A 567 -47.86 11.92 -11.73
CA LEU A 567 -46.65 11.31 -11.19
C LEU A 567 -45.41 12.21 -11.35
N PHE A 568 -45.29 12.93 -12.47
CA PHE A 568 -44.12 13.75 -12.78
C PHE A 568 -44.36 15.25 -12.56
N GLY A 569 -43.39 15.92 -11.93
CA GLY A 569 -43.37 17.38 -11.87
C GLY A 569 -42.92 18.03 -13.18
N TYR A 570 -43.06 19.36 -13.25
CA TYR A 570 -42.44 20.18 -14.30
C TYR A 570 -40.92 20.20 -14.10
N PRO A 571 -40.07 20.05 -15.15
CA PRO A 571 -40.30 20.29 -16.59
C PRO A 571 -40.74 19.09 -17.45
N ILE A 572 -40.60 17.87 -16.96
CA ILE A 572 -40.87 16.65 -17.74
C ILE A 572 -42.36 16.52 -18.09
N ALA A 573 -43.24 16.96 -17.18
CA ALA A 573 -44.67 17.03 -17.44
C ALA A 573 -45.02 17.88 -18.68
N PHE A 574 -44.22 18.89 -19.03
CA PHE A 574 -44.48 19.74 -20.20
C PHE A 574 -44.35 18.95 -21.51
N GLU A 575 -43.36 18.08 -21.63
CA GLU A 575 -43.18 17.24 -22.82
C GLU A 575 -44.33 16.23 -22.95
N LEU A 576 -44.75 15.62 -21.84
CA LEU A 576 -45.91 14.73 -21.80
C LEU A 576 -47.20 15.47 -22.19
N TRP A 577 -47.42 16.69 -21.68
CA TRP A 577 -48.57 17.52 -22.05
C TRP A 577 -48.59 17.84 -23.54
N ASN A 578 -47.45 18.18 -24.16
CA ASN A 578 -47.41 18.47 -25.60
C ASN A 578 -47.79 17.24 -26.44
N ILE A 579 -47.25 16.06 -26.10
CA ILE A 579 -47.58 14.81 -26.80
C ILE A 579 -49.06 14.46 -26.61
N TYR A 580 -49.56 14.53 -25.37
CA TYR A 580 -50.94 14.23 -25.05
C TYR A 580 -51.93 15.18 -25.76
N LEU A 581 -51.67 16.49 -25.71
CA LEU A 581 -52.54 17.49 -26.31
C LEU A 581 -52.54 17.38 -27.84
N LEU A 582 -51.39 17.25 -28.49
CA LEU A 582 -51.34 17.05 -29.96
C LEU A 582 -52.17 15.83 -30.39
N LYS A 583 -51.98 14.70 -29.70
CA LYS A 583 -52.72 13.46 -29.97
C LYS A 583 -54.22 13.58 -29.69
N PHE A 584 -54.61 14.37 -28.69
CA PHE A 584 -56.02 14.63 -28.39
C PHE A 584 -56.66 15.52 -29.46
N ILE A 585 -55.93 16.54 -29.94
CA ILE A 585 -56.37 17.50 -30.97
C ILE A 585 -56.58 16.82 -32.32
N GLU A 586 -55.62 15.99 -32.76
CA GLU A 586 -55.70 15.28 -34.04
C GLU A 586 -56.96 14.39 -34.14
N ARG A 587 -57.45 13.87 -33.01
CA ARG A 587 -58.57 12.93 -32.99
C ARG A 587 -59.92 13.58 -32.67
N TYR A 588 -60.00 14.46 -31.67
CA TYR A 588 -61.27 15.00 -31.16
C TYR A 588 -61.56 16.43 -31.59
N GLY A 589 -60.78 17.00 -32.52
CA GLY A 589 -60.83 18.40 -32.95
C GLY A 589 -62.22 19.00 -33.19
N GLY A 590 -63.28 18.22 -33.45
CA GLY A 590 -64.64 18.77 -33.61
C GLY A 590 -65.70 18.40 -32.57
N THR A 591 -65.53 17.33 -31.77
CA THR A 591 -66.70 16.69 -31.10
C THR A 591 -66.79 16.89 -29.58
N LYS A 592 -65.68 17.15 -28.87
CA LYS A 592 -65.65 17.30 -27.41
C LYS A 592 -64.80 18.51 -26.97
N LEU A 593 -65.16 19.70 -27.47
CA LEU A 593 -64.41 20.94 -27.21
C LEU A 593 -64.31 21.32 -25.73
N GLU A 594 -65.36 21.11 -24.95
CA GLU A 594 -65.35 21.42 -23.51
C GLU A 594 -64.33 20.57 -22.76
N ARG A 595 -64.23 19.28 -23.08
CA ARG A 595 -63.21 18.40 -22.50
C ARG A 595 -61.80 18.83 -22.91
N THR A 596 -61.61 19.25 -24.16
CA THR A 596 -60.32 19.80 -24.61
C THR A 596 -59.95 21.05 -23.82
N ARG A 597 -60.92 21.95 -23.57
CA ARG A 597 -60.72 23.16 -22.76
C ARG A 597 -60.33 22.82 -21.33
N ASP A 598 -61.05 21.90 -20.69
CA ASP A 598 -60.74 21.45 -19.33
C ASP A 598 -59.30 20.90 -19.23
N LEU A 599 -58.86 20.12 -20.22
CA LEU A 599 -57.49 19.59 -20.29
C LEU A 599 -56.45 20.71 -20.45
N PHE A 600 -56.71 21.69 -21.33
CA PHE A 600 -55.83 22.85 -21.47
C PHE A 600 -55.80 23.71 -20.21
N GLU A 601 -56.93 23.88 -19.51
CA GLU A 601 -56.99 24.61 -18.25
C GLU A 601 -56.20 23.93 -17.15
N GLN A 602 -56.31 22.60 -17.02
CA GLN A 602 -55.51 21.79 -16.10
C GLN A 602 -54.02 21.86 -16.43
N ALA A 603 -53.66 21.83 -17.72
CA ALA A 603 -52.28 21.98 -18.16
C ALA A 603 -51.73 23.36 -17.77
N ILE A 604 -52.50 24.43 -17.99
CA ILE A 604 -52.07 25.81 -17.74
C ILE A 604 -51.97 26.14 -16.23
N GLU A 605 -52.84 25.57 -15.39
CA GLU A 605 -52.90 25.88 -13.95
C GLU A 605 -51.59 25.56 -13.20
N LYS A 606 -50.89 24.49 -13.61
CA LYS A 606 -49.67 24.02 -12.91
C LYS A 606 -48.35 24.44 -13.59
N VAL A 607 -48.37 25.19 -14.70
CA VAL A 607 -47.18 25.48 -15.54
C VAL A 607 -46.28 26.61 -14.98
N PRO A 608 -44.95 26.40 -14.91
CA PRO A 608 -43.97 27.47 -14.74
C PRO A 608 -43.90 28.43 -15.94
N ALA A 609 -43.74 29.72 -15.68
CA ALA A 609 -43.82 30.81 -16.67
C ALA A 609 -42.92 30.68 -17.93
N LYS A 610 -41.85 29.87 -17.88
CA LYS A 610 -40.94 29.61 -19.01
C LYS A 610 -41.49 28.64 -20.06
N HIS A 611 -42.35 27.70 -19.67
CA HIS A 611 -42.91 26.69 -20.56
C HIS A 611 -44.36 26.98 -20.97
N ALA A 612 -44.90 28.13 -20.55
CA ALA A 612 -46.28 28.51 -20.82
C ALA A 612 -46.53 28.87 -22.30
N LYS A 613 -45.56 29.52 -22.97
CA LYS A 613 -45.72 30.08 -24.33
C LYS A 613 -46.23 29.04 -25.36
N PRO A 614 -45.64 27.83 -25.49
CA PRO A 614 -46.12 26.85 -26.48
C PRO A 614 -47.52 26.32 -26.20
N LEU A 615 -47.89 26.08 -24.93
CA LEU A 615 -49.21 25.57 -24.56
C LEU A 615 -50.31 26.59 -24.88
N PHE A 616 -50.08 27.87 -24.59
CA PHE A 616 -51.02 28.94 -24.91
C PHE A 616 -51.19 29.14 -26.42
N LEU A 617 -50.12 28.99 -27.21
CA LEU A 617 -50.21 29.05 -28.66
C LEU A 617 -51.00 27.86 -29.24
N MET A 618 -50.78 26.65 -28.71
CA MET A 618 -51.56 25.47 -29.10
C MET A 618 -53.05 25.63 -28.74
N TYR A 619 -53.35 26.14 -27.53
CA TYR A 619 -54.72 26.37 -27.09
C TYR A 619 -55.42 27.45 -27.92
N GLY A 620 -54.72 28.54 -28.22
CA GLY A 620 -55.21 29.61 -29.09
C GLY A 620 -55.51 29.13 -30.51
N ASN A 621 -54.60 28.34 -31.11
CA ASN A 621 -54.81 27.77 -32.45
C ASN A 621 -56.02 26.81 -32.50
N LEU A 622 -56.24 26.02 -31.44
CA LEU A 622 -57.41 25.14 -31.36
C LEU A 622 -58.73 25.92 -31.28
N GLU A 623 -58.76 26.99 -30.48
CA GLU A 623 -59.95 27.84 -30.40
C GLU A 623 -60.16 28.70 -31.65
N GLU A 624 -59.10 28.97 -32.41
CA GLU A 624 -59.19 29.59 -33.74
C GLU A 624 -59.81 28.65 -34.77
N THR A 625 -59.46 27.36 -34.77
CA THR A 625 -59.95 26.40 -35.76
C THR A 625 -61.34 25.85 -35.43
N HIS A 626 -61.69 25.73 -34.15
CA HIS A 626 -62.92 25.06 -33.72
C HIS A 626 -63.80 25.86 -32.76
N GLY A 627 -63.32 26.97 -32.21
CA GLY A 627 -63.97 27.73 -31.16
C GLY A 627 -64.52 29.10 -31.57
N LEU A 628 -64.85 29.91 -30.55
CA LEU A 628 -65.25 31.31 -30.73
C LEU A 628 -64.00 32.20 -30.69
N ALA A 629 -63.84 33.06 -31.70
CA ALA A 629 -62.71 34.01 -31.78
C ALA A 629 -62.55 34.88 -30.53
N ARG A 630 -63.65 35.23 -29.83
CA ARG A 630 -63.58 35.97 -28.55
C ARG A 630 -62.88 35.19 -27.44
N HIS A 631 -63.08 33.88 -27.38
CA HIS A 631 -62.43 33.03 -26.38
C HIS A 631 -60.93 32.90 -26.67
N ALA A 632 -60.56 32.73 -27.93
CA ALA A 632 -59.16 32.77 -28.36
C ALA A 632 -58.45 34.07 -27.92
N MET A 633 -59.12 35.23 -28.02
CA MET A 633 -58.54 36.50 -27.57
C MET A 633 -58.42 36.63 -26.05
N SER A 634 -59.36 36.06 -25.31
CA SER A 634 -59.28 35.97 -23.84
C SER A 634 -58.09 35.10 -23.41
N ILE A 635 -57.87 34.00 -24.13
CA ILE A 635 -56.74 33.09 -23.89
C ILE A 635 -55.42 33.78 -24.21
N TYR A 636 -55.33 34.52 -25.32
CA TYR A 636 -54.12 35.28 -25.64
C TYR A 636 -53.85 36.42 -24.64
N ASP A 637 -54.88 37.11 -24.13
CA ASP A 637 -54.72 38.09 -23.04
C ASP A 637 -54.30 37.43 -21.71
N ARG A 638 -54.79 36.23 -21.44
CA ARG A 638 -54.34 35.46 -20.27
C ARG A 638 -52.88 35.01 -20.44
N ALA A 639 -52.49 34.63 -21.64
CA ALA A 639 -51.14 34.21 -21.96
C ALA A 639 -50.12 35.32 -21.71
N THR A 640 -50.43 36.57 -22.10
CA THR A 640 -49.52 37.71 -21.90
C THR A 640 -49.25 38.03 -20.42
N LYS A 641 -50.17 37.66 -19.51
CA LYS A 641 -50.02 37.84 -18.05
C LYS A 641 -49.18 36.74 -17.40
N VAL A 642 -49.30 35.50 -17.87
CA VAL A 642 -48.67 34.31 -17.25
C VAL A 642 -47.25 34.05 -17.77
N VAL A 643 -46.95 34.46 -19.01
CA VAL A 643 -45.67 34.20 -19.68
C VAL A 643 -44.50 34.96 -19.03
N ALA A 644 -43.30 34.38 -19.10
CA ALA A 644 -42.07 34.97 -18.58
C ALA A 644 -41.76 36.34 -19.24
N PRO A 645 -41.14 37.30 -18.53
CA PRO A 645 -40.92 38.67 -19.02
C PRO A 645 -40.20 38.75 -20.38
N GLU A 646 -39.26 37.84 -20.64
CA GLU A 646 -38.48 37.77 -21.89
C GLU A 646 -39.35 37.39 -23.10
N ASP A 647 -40.36 36.54 -22.89
CA ASP A 647 -41.23 36.02 -23.94
C ASP A 647 -42.53 36.83 -24.11
N ARG A 648 -42.79 37.80 -23.22
CA ARG A 648 -44.02 38.63 -23.26
C ARG A 648 -44.09 39.47 -24.53
N ALA A 649 -42.96 40.03 -24.99
CA ALA A 649 -42.91 40.86 -26.20
C ALA A 649 -43.37 40.10 -27.44
N ASP A 650 -42.87 38.87 -27.62
CA ASP A 650 -43.28 38.00 -28.72
C ASP A 650 -44.76 37.63 -28.65
N MET A 651 -45.28 37.36 -27.44
CA MET A 651 -46.69 37.03 -27.27
C MET A 651 -47.61 38.20 -27.57
N TYR A 652 -47.23 39.42 -27.18
CA TYR A 652 -47.99 40.61 -27.57
C TYR A 652 -47.90 40.85 -29.08
N HIS A 653 -46.74 40.63 -29.72
CA HIS A 653 -46.64 40.72 -31.18
C HIS A 653 -47.56 39.72 -31.88
N PHE A 654 -47.61 38.47 -31.40
CA PHE A 654 -48.51 37.45 -31.92
C PHE A 654 -49.98 37.82 -31.70
N TYR A 655 -50.33 38.25 -30.48
CA TYR A 655 -51.69 38.67 -30.12
C TYR A 655 -52.18 39.84 -30.96
N ILE A 656 -51.32 40.84 -31.21
CA ILE A 656 -51.63 42.00 -32.06
C ILE A 656 -51.83 41.57 -33.52
N ALA A 657 -50.94 40.73 -34.05
CA ALA A 657 -51.06 40.24 -35.42
C ALA A 657 -52.38 39.49 -35.62
N LYS A 658 -52.76 38.64 -34.65
CA LYS A 658 -54.00 37.87 -34.68
C LYS A 658 -55.25 38.75 -34.46
N ALA A 659 -55.19 39.72 -33.54
CA ALA A 659 -56.25 40.70 -33.33
C ALA A 659 -56.54 41.53 -34.59
N ALA A 660 -55.48 41.96 -35.28
CA ALA A 660 -55.59 42.70 -36.53
C ALA A 660 -56.32 41.88 -37.60
N THR A 661 -56.06 40.57 -37.67
CA THR A 661 -56.71 39.67 -38.65
C THR A 661 -58.18 39.36 -38.33
N MET A 662 -58.54 39.23 -37.05
CA MET A 662 -59.89 38.75 -36.65
C MET A 662 -60.91 39.87 -36.40
N PHE A 663 -60.50 40.98 -35.79
CA PHE A 663 -61.39 42.06 -35.35
C PHE A 663 -61.06 43.43 -35.97
N GLY A 664 -60.05 43.47 -36.85
CA GLY A 664 -59.59 44.69 -37.49
C GLY A 664 -58.68 45.54 -36.61
N VAL A 665 -58.03 46.52 -37.24
CA VAL A 665 -56.94 47.31 -36.65
C VAL A 665 -57.39 48.14 -35.44
N THR A 666 -58.66 48.51 -35.36
CA THR A 666 -59.20 49.33 -34.24
C THR A 666 -59.15 48.63 -32.89
N SER A 667 -59.39 47.31 -32.86
CA SER A 667 -59.33 46.49 -31.63
C SER A 667 -57.91 46.28 -31.09
N THR A 668 -56.90 46.53 -31.94
CA THR A 668 -55.49 46.37 -31.54
C THR A 668 -54.99 47.51 -30.64
N ARG A 669 -55.69 48.65 -30.60
CA ARG A 669 -55.33 49.82 -29.78
C ARG A 669 -55.23 49.50 -28.29
N GLU A 670 -56.28 48.88 -27.75
CA GLU A 670 -56.34 48.47 -26.34
C GLU A 670 -55.26 47.43 -25.98
N ILE A 671 -54.77 46.70 -26.99
CA ILE A 671 -53.70 45.71 -26.81
C ILE A 671 -52.35 46.42 -26.75
N TYR A 672 -52.12 47.41 -27.62
CA TYR A 672 -50.91 48.23 -27.59
C TYR A 672 -50.78 49.02 -26.30
N GLU A 673 -51.86 49.62 -25.80
CA GLU A 673 -51.86 50.35 -24.53
C GLU A 673 -51.49 49.43 -23.35
N ARG A 674 -52.13 48.25 -23.24
CA ARG A 674 -51.79 47.24 -22.22
C ARG A 674 -50.36 46.71 -22.35
N ALA A 675 -49.87 46.56 -23.58
CA ALA A 675 -48.51 46.12 -23.82
C ALA A 675 -47.50 47.14 -23.26
N ILE A 676 -47.71 48.42 -23.53
CA ILE A 676 -46.80 49.50 -23.10
C ILE A 676 -46.72 49.59 -21.55
N GLU A 677 -47.80 49.30 -20.84
CA GLU A 677 -47.83 49.33 -19.37
C GLU A 677 -47.07 48.16 -18.70
N VAL A 678 -47.04 46.98 -19.36
CA VAL A 678 -46.57 45.72 -18.74
C VAL A 678 -45.15 45.33 -19.18
N LEU A 679 -44.69 45.82 -20.34
CA LEU A 679 -43.39 45.47 -20.91
C LEU A 679 -42.23 46.25 -20.27
N GLN A 680 -41.03 45.67 -20.33
CA GLN A 680 -39.80 46.34 -19.93
C GLN A 680 -39.43 47.44 -20.93
N ASP A 681 -38.74 48.49 -20.48
CA ASP A 681 -38.49 49.74 -21.21
C ASP A 681 -37.96 49.52 -22.65
N LYS A 682 -37.08 48.53 -22.85
CA LYS A 682 -36.52 48.19 -24.18
C LYS A 682 -37.57 47.67 -25.16
N ASP A 683 -38.47 46.81 -24.71
CA ASP A 683 -39.48 46.18 -25.56
C ASP A 683 -40.72 47.08 -25.69
N ALA A 684 -41.03 47.85 -24.63
CA ALA A 684 -42.06 48.89 -24.65
C ALA A 684 -41.76 49.95 -25.71
N ARG A 685 -40.48 50.32 -25.91
CA ARG A 685 -40.05 51.19 -27.02
C ARG A 685 -40.42 50.61 -28.39
N ILE A 686 -40.07 49.35 -28.64
CA ILE A 686 -40.34 48.68 -29.93
C ILE A 686 -41.86 48.62 -30.19
N MET A 687 -42.65 48.40 -29.14
CA MET A 687 -44.10 48.43 -29.21
C MET A 687 -44.67 49.82 -29.48
N CYS A 688 -44.17 50.87 -28.82
CA CYS A 688 -44.57 52.26 -29.07
C CYS A 688 -44.31 52.67 -30.53
N MET A 689 -43.15 52.29 -31.08
CA MET A 689 -42.80 52.59 -32.48
C MET A 689 -43.79 51.92 -33.45
N ARG A 690 -44.10 50.63 -33.23
CA ARG A 690 -45.08 49.91 -34.05
C ARG A 690 -46.50 50.46 -33.89
N TYR A 691 -46.87 50.89 -32.69
CA TYR A 691 -48.17 51.49 -32.42
C TYR A 691 -48.32 52.83 -33.16
N ALA A 692 -47.30 53.68 -33.10
CA ALA A 692 -47.28 54.96 -33.82
C ALA A 692 -47.29 54.78 -35.35
N ASP A 693 -46.60 53.76 -35.88
CA ASP A 693 -46.64 53.42 -37.30
C ASP A 693 -48.01 52.92 -37.76
N MET A 694 -48.72 52.17 -36.91
CA MET A 694 -50.08 51.72 -37.20
C MET A 694 -51.08 52.87 -37.19
N GLU A 695 -51.05 53.75 -36.18
CA GLU A 695 -51.94 54.93 -36.15
C GLU A 695 -51.64 55.90 -37.29
N ARG A 696 -50.37 56.02 -37.71
CA ARG A 696 -49.99 56.75 -38.93
C ARG A 696 -50.62 56.16 -40.19
N LYS A 697 -50.67 54.82 -40.31
CA LYS A 697 -51.33 54.13 -41.44
C LYS A 697 -52.86 54.28 -41.41
N LEU A 698 -53.45 54.47 -40.23
CA LEU A 698 -54.88 54.75 -40.06
C LEU A 698 -55.23 56.25 -40.26
N GLY A 699 -54.23 57.14 -40.34
CA GLY A 699 -54.42 58.57 -40.59
C GLY A 699 -54.48 59.47 -39.34
N GLU A 700 -54.33 58.90 -38.14
CA GLU A 700 -54.44 59.61 -36.86
C GLU A 700 -53.07 60.14 -36.39
N ILE A 701 -52.61 61.23 -37.03
CA ILE A 701 -51.25 61.79 -36.83
C ILE A 701 -51.05 62.33 -35.40
N ASP A 702 -52.07 62.90 -34.79
CA ASP A 702 -51.94 63.51 -33.46
C ASP A 702 -51.77 62.45 -32.36
N ARG A 703 -52.41 61.28 -32.51
CA ARG A 703 -52.17 60.13 -31.63
C ARG A 703 -50.79 59.55 -31.84
N ALA A 704 -50.35 59.41 -33.10
CA ALA A 704 -49.00 58.96 -33.40
C ALA A 704 -47.94 59.86 -32.74
N ARG A 705 -48.13 61.18 -32.74
CA ARG A 705 -47.25 62.13 -32.01
C ARG A 705 -47.28 61.91 -30.50
N GLY A 706 -48.46 61.71 -29.90
CA GLY A 706 -48.59 61.38 -28.49
C GLY A 706 -47.85 60.10 -28.10
N ILE A 707 -47.94 59.07 -28.94
CA ILE A 707 -47.24 57.80 -28.74
C ILE A 707 -45.72 57.97 -28.89
N TYR A 708 -45.24 58.75 -29.85
CA TYR A 708 -43.80 59.06 -29.98
C TYR A 708 -43.26 59.83 -28.77
N ALA A 709 -44.06 60.75 -28.21
CA ALA A 709 -43.70 61.50 -27.00
C ALA A 709 -43.69 60.61 -25.75
N HIS A 710 -44.54 59.59 -25.70
CA HIS A 710 -44.51 58.59 -24.64
C HIS A 710 -43.34 57.61 -24.82
N GLY A 711 -43.12 57.12 -26.05
CA GLY A 711 -42.02 56.22 -26.38
C GLY A 711 -40.63 56.81 -26.17
N SER A 712 -40.47 58.13 -26.23
CA SER A 712 -39.20 58.80 -25.93
C SER A 712 -38.81 58.73 -24.45
N GLN A 713 -39.78 58.57 -23.54
CA GLN A 713 -39.52 58.47 -22.09
C GLN A 713 -38.83 57.15 -21.72
N PHE A 714 -39.04 56.10 -22.52
CA PHE A 714 -38.43 54.77 -22.34
C PHE A 714 -37.12 54.60 -23.12
N CYS A 715 -36.70 55.61 -23.90
CA CYS A 715 -35.47 55.56 -24.68
C CYS A 715 -34.29 56.10 -23.84
N ASP A 716 -33.34 55.23 -23.50
CA ASP A 716 -32.01 55.71 -23.14
C ASP A 716 -31.42 56.49 -24.34
N PRO A 717 -30.75 57.64 -24.12
CA PRO A 717 -30.13 58.43 -25.20
C PRO A 717 -28.96 57.76 -25.94
N ARG A 718 -28.62 56.52 -25.56
CA ARG A 718 -27.59 55.66 -26.17
C ARG A 718 -28.27 54.51 -26.89
#